data_AF-A0A485M9L9-F1
#
_entry.id   AF-A0A485M9L9-F1
#
_cell.length_a   1.000
_cell.length_b   1.000
_cell.length_c   1.000
_cell.angle_alpha   90.00
_cell.angle_beta   90.00
_cell.angle_gamma   90.00
#
_symmetry.space_group_name_H-M   'P 1'
#
loop_
_entity.id
_entity.type
_entity.pdbx_description
1 polymer ?
#
loop_
_entity_poly.entity_id
_entity_poly.type
_entity_poly.pdbx_seq_one_letter_code
_entity_poly.pdbx_strand_id
1 'polypeptide(L)'
;MEQFTIHLTIGPRSKATFRLTYEEVLKRRLTQYNIDIKVKPKQLVHNFEIDVDIFEPQGISKLDAQASFLPKELASQLIKKSFSGKKGHVLFRPTVGQQQSCPTCSTSLMNGDFKVTYDVNRDKLCDLLVANNHFAHFFAPQNLTNLNKNLVFVIDISTSMEGQKVKQTKEALLKILGDMRPGDYFDLVLFGSEVQSWRGSLVPASAANVRAAQDFVRHFHLAGATNLNGGLLRGIEILNQAHGSIPELSNHASVLIMLTDGEPTEGVTDRSQILKNVRNAIGGRFPLYNLGFGHNVDWNFLEVMSMENNGRAQRIYEDHDATQQLQGFYDQVANPLLVDVELLYPQDTVSALTQHRHKQYYEGSEIMVAGRIADHKSSSFKADVLARGEGQEFKATCLVDEEEMKKLLQERGHVLENHVERLWAYLTIQELLAKRMKLEGKEKATATAKALQMSLAYQFVTPLTSMTIRGMTDEDGLEPIIDKPPEDSLPLEMLGHRKTFMLSALHPSPTQSSSNIQQLPNRVTGVDTDPHFLIHVPQKEDTLCFNIDEEPGVVLSLVQDPDTGFSVNGQLIGNKARSPGQHEGTYFGRLGIANPATDFHLEVTPQNITLNPGLGGPVFSWGDQASLRQHEVVVTINRKRNLVVSVEDGGTFEVVLHRVWKGSAIHQDFLGFYVLDSHRMSARTHGLLGQFFHPFDFEVSDPHPGSDPTKTDATMVVKSRQLTVTRGLQKDYSKDPRHGAEVTCWFVHNNGAGLIDGVHTDYIVPDIF
;
A
#
# COMPACT_ATOMS: atom_id res chain seq x y z
N MET A 1 -1.89 9.28 7.23
CA MET A 1 -2.02 7.81 7.30
C MET A 1 -1.67 7.24 5.94
N GLU A 2 -1.09 6.05 5.93
CA GLU A 2 -0.77 5.34 4.68
C GLU A 2 -1.96 4.50 4.23
N GLN A 3 -2.09 4.30 2.91
CA GLN A 3 -3.15 3.48 2.34
C GLN A 3 -2.57 2.14 1.87
N PHE A 4 -3.03 1.05 2.48
CA PHE A 4 -2.79 -0.30 1.97
C PHE A 4 -3.89 -0.68 0.98
N THR A 5 -3.55 -1.09 -0.24
CA THR A 5 -4.52 -1.54 -1.24
C THR A 5 -3.93 -2.65 -2.09
N ILE A 6 -4.67 -3.75 -2.20
CA ILE A 6 -4.37 -4.86 -3.10
C ILE A 6 -5.65 -5.22 -3.87
N HIS A 7 -5.54 -5.33 -5.19
CA HIS A 7 -6.61 -5.81 -6.06
C HIS A 7 -6.25 -7.23 -6.50
N LEU A 8 -7.07 -8.19 -6.12
CA LEU A 8 -6.83 -9.60 -6.40
C LEU A 8 -8.05 -10.19 -7.10
N THR A 9 -7.82 -10.86 -8.24
CA THR A 9 -8.84 -11.70 -8.85
C THR A 9 -8.83 -13.05 -8.15
N ILE A 10 -10.01 -13.45 -7.65
CA ILE A 10 -10.19 -14.72 -6.94
C ILE A 10 -11.09 -15.63 -7.76
N GLY A 11 -10.88 -16.93 -7.67
CA GLY A 11 -11.70 -17.91 -8.39
C GLY A 11 -13.17 -17.90 -7.94
N PRO A 12 -14.10 -18.41 -8.77
CA PRO A 12 -15.50 -18.55 -8.38
C PRO A 12 -15.64 -19.48 -7.16
N ARG A 13 -16.61 -19.19 -6.27
CA ARG A 13 -16.83 -19.91 -5.00
C ARG A 13 -15.60 -20.00 -4.08
N SER A 14 -14.58 -19.19 -4.32
CA SER A 14 -13.41 -19.12 -3.45
C SER A 14 -13.70 -18.29 -2.21
N LYS A 15 -13.01 -18.64 -1.12
CA LYS A 15 -12.93 -17.83 0.09
C LYS A 15 -11.52 -17.28 0.20
N ALA A 16 -11.36 -15.98 0.01
CA ALA A 16 -10.10 -15.30 0.27
C ALA A 16 -10.11 -14.70 1.68
N THR A 17 -9.03 -14.92 2.43
CA THR A 17 -8.81 -14.31 3.74
C THR A 17 -7.57 -13.42 3.64
N PHE A 18 -7.74 -12.12 3.88
CA PHE A 18 -6.63 -11.17 3.94
C PHE A 18 -6.30 -10.89 5.40
N ARG A 19 -5.02 -10.98 5.76
CA ARG A 19 -4.53 -10.66 7.11
C ARG A 19 -3.32 -9.74 6.99
N LEU A 20 -3.46 -8.52 7.48
CA LEU A 20 -2.38 -7.56 7.62
C LEU A 20 -2.06 -7.40 9.10
N THR A 21 -0.79 -7.44 9.45
CA THR A 21 -0.30 -7.16 10.80
C THR A 21 0.69 -6.02 10.70
N TYR A 22 0.45 -4.97 11.48
CA TYR A 22 1.37 -3.85 11.66
C TYR A 22 1.49 -3.58 13.16
N GLU A 23 2.61 -2.98 13.54
CA GLU A 23 2.92 -2.69 14.94
C GLU A 23 3.45 -1.26 15.04
N GLU A 24 3.09 -0.59 16.12
CA GLU A 24 3.61 0.73 16.47
C GLU A 24 3.74 0.83 17.99
N VAL A 25 4.66 1.69 18.44
CA VAL A 25 4.73 2.10 19.85
C VAL A 25 3.93 3.39 20.00
N LEU A 26 2.82 3.32 20.74
CA LEU A 26 1.93 4.46 20.95
C LEU A 26 2.67 5.60 21.65
N LYS A 27 2.51 6.82 21.12
CA LYS A 27 3.12 8.03 21.69
C LYS A 27 2.07 8.79 22.48
N ARG A 28 2.34 9.02 23.77
CA ARG A 28 1.49 9.86 24.61
C ARG A 28 1.54 11.31 24.16
N ARG A 29 0.37 11.92 23.94
CA ARG A 29 0.24 13.35 23.63
C ARG A 29 -0.99 13.89 24.34
N LEU A 30 -0.89 15.10 24.89
CA LEU A 30 -2.02 15.78 25.53
C LEU A 30 -2.74 14.90 26.56
N THR A 31 -1.97 14.19 27.40
CA THR A 31 -2.47 13.31 28.48
C THR A 31 -3.19 12.04 28.03
N GLN A 32 -2.94 11.55 26.82
CA GLN A 32 -3.55 10.31 26.34
C GLN A 32 -2.73 9.63 25.24
N TYR A 33 -2.94 8.33 25.09
CA TYR A 33 -2.60 7.55 23.91
C TYR A 33 -3.83 7.48 23.01
N ASN A 34 -3.61 7.53 21.69
CA ASN A 34 -4.67 7.45 20.70
C ASN A 34 -4.41 6.26 19.78
N ILE A 35 -5.44 5.45 19.57
CA ILE A 35 -5.49 4.38 18.58
C ILE A 35 -6.55 4.79 17.55
N ASP A 36 -6.11 5.16 16.35
CA ASP A 36 -6.97 5.62 15.28
C ASP A 36 -7.14 4.53 14.21
N ILE A 37 -8.36 3.99 14.09
CA ILE A 37 -8.71 2.95 13.11
C ILE A 37 -9.63 3.54 12.05
N LYS A 38 -9.20 3.52 10.78
CA LYS A 38 -10.05 3.93 9.64
C LYS A 38 -11.03 2.82 9.28
N VAL A 39 -12.32 3.12 9.31
CA VAL A 39 -13.40 2.19 9.00
C VAL A 39 -14.05 2.60 7.68
N LYS A 40 -13.81 1.79 6.63
CA LYS A 40 -14.38 2.02 5.29
C LYS A 40 -14.50 0.72 4.49
N PRO A 41 -15.36 -0.24 4.90
CA PRO A 41 -15.50 -1.53 4.21
C PRO A 41 -16.09 -1.44 2.79
N LYS A 42 -16.64 -0.29 2.36
CA LYS A 42 -17.31 -0.04 1.06
C LYS A 42 -18.55 -0.89 0.76
N GLN A 43 -18.83 -1.90 1.58
CA GLN A 43 -20.00 -2.79 1.52
C GLN A 43 -20.42 -3.17 2.94
N LEU A 44 -21.62 -3.72 3.09
CA LEU A 44 -22.09 -4.27 4.36
C LEU A 44 -21.28 -5.52 4.71
N VAL A 45 -20.90 -5.68 5.97
CA VAL A 45 -20.07 -6.78 6.45
C VAL A 45 -20.86 -7.63 7.42
N HIS A 46 -21.04 -8.92 7.13
CA HIS A 46 -21.83 -9.82 7.98
C HIS A 46 -21.32 -9.88 9.43
N ASN A 47 -20.01 -10.04 9.59
CA ASN A 47 -19.34 -10.15 10.88
C ASN A 47 -18.25 -9.08 10.98
N PHE A 48 -18.66 -7.82 11.21
CA PHE A 48 -17.71 -6.74 11.47
C PHE A 48 -17.32 -6.71 12.94
N GLU A 49 -16.04 -6.52 13.21
CA GLU A 49 -15.51 -6.42 14.57
C GLU A 49 -14.32 -5.49 14.64
N ILE A 50 -14.33 -4.64 15.68
CA ILE A 50 -13.13 -4.01 16.23
C ILE A 50 -13.04 -4.48 17.69
N ASP A 51 -11.95 -5.16 18.02
CA ASP A 51 -11.62 -5.60 19.37
C ASP A 51 -10.26 -5.02 19.76
N VAL A 52 -10.25 -4.18 20.80
CA VAL A 52 -9.05 -3.57 21.35
C VAL A 52 -8.86 -4.05 22.78
N ASP A 53 -7.82 -4.87 22.98
CA ASP A 53 -7.39 -5.39 24.27
C ASP A 53 -6.12 -4.67 24.75
N ILE A 54 -6.27 -3.90 25.82
CA ILE A 54 -5.22 -3.07 26.42
C ILE A 54 -4.76 -3.73 27.72
N PHE A 55 -3.45 -3.93 27.83
CA PHE A 55 -2.81 -4.40 29.07
C PHE A 55 -1.69 -3.45 29.47
N GLU A 56 -1.85 -2.80 30.63
CA GLU A 56 -0.92 -1.79 31.13
C GLU A 56 -0.50 -2.12 32.57
N PRO A 57 0.80 -2.39 32.86
CA PRO A 57 1.28 -2.76 34.19
C PRO A 57 0.91 -1.78 35.30
N GLN A 58 0.93 -0.47 35.01
CA GLN A 58 0.57 0.59 35.96
C GLN A 58 -0.94 0.67 36.23
N GLY A 59 -1.76 0.00 35.42
CA GLY A 59 -3.21 0.13 35.44
C GLY A 59 -3.71 1.27 34.55
N ILE A 60 -4.93 1.13 34.05
CA ILE A 60 -5.59 2.09 33.17
C ILE A 60 -6.33 3.12 34.02
N SER A 61 -6.09 4.41 33.78
CA SER A 61 -6.74 5.51 34.51
C SER A 61 -8.02 5.98 33.82
N LYS A 62 -8.04 5.99 32.49
CA LYS A 62 -9.20 6.35 31.66
C LYS A 62 -9.21 5.55 30.37
N LEU A 63 -10.41 5.25 29.86
CA LEU A 63 -10.64 4.60 28.58
C LEU A 63 -11.90 5.17 27.91
N ASP A 64 -11.76 5.63 26.68
CA ASP A 64 -12.85 6.10 25.85
C ASP A 64 -12.75 5.59 24.41
N ALA A 65 -13.89 5.53 23.72
CA ALA A 65 -13.99 5.06 22.36
C ALA A 65 -15.08 5.84 21.62
N GLN A 66 -14.73 6.37 20.45
CA GLN A 66 -15.58 7.27 19.66
C GLN A 66 -15.60 6.83 18.20
N ALA A 67 -16.78 6.83 17.60
CA ALA A 67 -16.96 6.56 16.18
C ALA A 67 -17.59 7.78 15.51
N SER A 68 -16.81 8.49 14.69
CA SER A 68 -17.23 9.74 14.03
C SER A 68 -18.44 9.57 13.09
N PHE A 69 -18.63 8.35 12.55
CA PHE A 69 -19.69 8.00 11.62
C PHE A 69 -20.97 7.49 12.30
N LEU A 70 -20.98 7.35 13.63
CA LEU A 70 -22.16 6.93 14.39
C LEU A 70 -22.80 8.13 15.10
N PRO A 71 -24.14 8.26 15.07
CA PRO A 71 -24.85 9.14 16.00
C PRO A 71 -24.52 8.75 17.45
N LYS A 72 -24.45 9.73 18.36
CA LYS A 72 -24.07 9.53 19.76
C LYS A 72 -24.91 8.45 20.47
N GLU A 73 -26.21 8.41 20.19
CA GLU A 73 -27.16 7.45 20.75
C GLU A 73 -26.90 6.02 20.28
N LEU A 74 -26.52 5.84 19.02
CA LEU A 74 -26.19 4.53 18.47
C LEU A 74 -24.81 4.08 18.94
N ALA A 75 -23.84 5.01 19.01
CA ALA A 75 -22.50 4.73 19.52
C ALA A 75 -22.53 4.18 20.96
N SER A 76 -23.35 4.77 21.85
CA SER A 76 -23.45 4.32 23.25
C SER A 76 -24.05 2.92 23.41
N GLN A 77 -24.86 2.47 22.44
CA GLN A 77 -25.43 1.12 22.44
C GLN A 77 -24.50 0.07 21.83
N LEU A 78 -23.75 0.46 20.78
CA LEU A 78 -22.94 -0.48 19.98
C LEU A 78 -21.51 -0.64 20.49
N ILE A 79 -20.93 0.40 21.08
CA ILE A 79 -19.56 0.39 21.56
C ILE A 79 -19.57 -0.07 23.02
N LYS A 80 -19.13 -1.30 23.24
CA LYS A 80 -18.94 -1.84 24.59
C LYS A 80 -17.52 -1.54 25.02
N LYS A 81 -17.35 -0.81 26.12
CA LYS A 81 -16.04 -0.54 26.71
C LYS A 81 -16.06 -0.81 28.20
N SER A 82 -14.99 -1.39 28.71
CA SER A 82 -14.78 -1.62 30.14
C SER A 82 -13.29 -1.64 30.44
N PHE A 83 -12.91 -1.25 31.65
CA PHE A 83 -11.55 -1.44 32.13
C PHE A 83 -11.57 -1.67 33.64
N SER A 84 -10.60 -2.44 34.12
CA SER A 84 -10.40 -2.71 35.54
C SER A 84 -8.95 -3.08 35.80
N GLY A 85 -8.30 -2.35 36.71
CA GLY A 85 -6.88 -2.50 36.99
C GLY A 85 -6.03 -2.35 35.72
N LYS A 86 -5.31 -3.42 35.35
CA LYS A 86 -4.39 -3.45 34.21
C LYS A 86 -5.05 -3.72 32.86
N LYS A 87 -6.31 -4.16 32.84
CA LYS A 87 -6.97 -4.65 31.62
C LYS A 87 -8.06 -3.67 31.16
N GLY A 88 -8.04 -3.34 29.88
CA GLY A 88 -9.05 -2.54 29.20
C GLY A 88 -9.52 -3.24 27.95
N HIS A 89 -10.82 -3.20 27.69
CA HIS A 89 -11.44 -3.85 26.55
C HIS A 89 -12.41 -2.90 25.84
N VAL A 90 -12.27 -2.76 24.53
CA VAL A 90 -13.24 -2.07 23.67
C VAL A 90 -13.66 -3.03 22.58
N LEU A 91 -14.96 -3.31 22.53
CA LEU A 91 -15.58 -4.17 21.53
C LEU A 91 -16.66 -3.40 20.78
N PHE A 92 -16.52 -3.34 19.47
CA PHE A 92 -17.52 -2.82 18.55
C PHE A 92 -17.86 -3.88 17.51
N ARG A 93 -19.07 -4.43 17.60
CA ARG A 93 -19.56 -5.54 16.76
C ARG A 93 -20.97 -5.23 16.22
N PRO A 94 -21.12 -4.30 15.26
CA PRO A 94 -22.41 -3.91 14.70
C PRO A 94 -22.99 -5.02 13.81
N THR A 95 -24.27 -5.31 14.00
CA THR A 95 -25.02 -6.20 13.08
C THR A 95 -25.23 -5.54 11.73
N VAL A 96 -25.49 -6.33 10.68
CA VAL A 96 -25.74 -5.79 9.32
C VAL A 96 -26.81 -4.68 9.33
N GLY A 97 -27.91 -4.85 10.07
CA GLY A 97 -28.97 -3.84 10.16
C GLY A 97 -28.49 -2.51 10.77
N GLN A 98 -27.58 -2.56 11.75
CA GLN A 98 -27.00 -1.37 12.39
C GLN A 98 -25.94 -0.68 11.51
N GLN A 99 -25.44 -1.35 10.48
CA GLN A 99 -24.49 -0.77 9.51
C GLN A 99 -25.20 -0.02 8.38
N GLN A 100 -26.50 -0.24 8.15
CA GLN A 100 -27.22 0.36 7.04
C GLN A 100 -27.45 1.86 7.28
N SER A 101 -27.23 2.69 6.26
CA SER A 101 -27.48 4.14 6.34
C SER A 101 -28.96 4.49 6.51
N CYS A 102 -29.85 3.61 6.04
CA CYS A 102 -31.28 3.70 6.24
C CYS A 102 -31.88 2.28 6.35
N PRO A 103 -33.09 2.10 6.93
CA PRO A 103 -33.66 0.77 7.20
C PRO A 103 -33.77 -0.17 5.98
N THR A 104 -33.81 0.38 4.76
CA THR A 104 -33.95 -0.39 3.52
C THR A 104 -32.80 -0.19 2.54
N CYS A 105 -31.76 0.56 2.92
CA CYS A 105 -30.64 0.90 2.05
C CYS A 105 -29.59 -0.23 2.00
N SER A 106 -28.96 -0.40 0.84
CA SER A 106 -27.79 -1.28 0.67
C SER A 106 -26.46 -0.60 1.04
N THR A 107 -26.47 0.71 1.24
CA THR A 107 -25.29 1.49 1.61
C THR A 107 -24.97 1.39 3.10
N SER A 108 -23.68 1.36 3.43
CA SER A 108 -23.20 1.32 4.81
C SER A 108 -22.89 2.73 5.32
N LEU A 109 -23.30 3.05 6.54
CA LEU A 109 -22.89 4.28 7.24
C LEU A 109 -21.46 4.20 7.80
N MET A 110 -20.81 3.04 7.72
CA MET A 110 -19.46 2.80 8.27
C MET A 110 -18.39 3.44 7.38
N ASN A 111 -18.26 4.76 7.45
CA ASN A 111 -17.27 5.51 6.70
C ASN A 111 -16.72 6.66 7.55
N GLY A 112 -15.60 6.40 8.22
CA GLY A 112 -14.92 7.39 9.04
C GLY A 112 -13.94 6.76 10.01
N ASP A 113 -13.75 7.44 11.14
CA ASP A 113 -12.72 7.11 12.12
C ASP A 113 -13.34 6.49 13.37
N PHE A 114 -12.76 5.38 13.81
CA PHE A 114 -12.98 4.77 15.10
C PHE A 114 -11.74 5.02 15.97
N LYS A 115 -11.91 5.83 17.02
CA LYS A 115 -10.81 6.30 17.87
C LYS A 115 -10.95 5.72 19.26
N VAL A 116 -9.93 5.04 19.74
CA VAL A 116 -9.83 4.60 21.14
C VAL A 116 -8.76 5.44 21.83
N THR A 117 -9.10 6.02 22.97
CA THR A 117 -8.21 6.89 23.73
C THR A 117 -8.11 6.38 25.16
N TYR A 118 -6.89 6.27 25.69
CA TYR A 118 -6.68 5.84 27.07
C TYR A 118 -5.46 6.54 27.68
N ASP A 119 -5.31 6.44 29.00
CA ASP A 119 -4.05 6.74 29.70
C ASP A 119 -3.90 5.77 30.87
N VAL A 120 -2.69 5.71 31.42
CA VAL A 120 -2.35 4.86 32.56
C VAL A 120 -2.37 5.64 33.87
N ASN A 121 -2.42 4.93 34.99
CA ASN A 121 -2.18 5.53 36.32
C ASN A 121 -0.71 5.93 36.42
N ARG A 122 -0.43 7.09 37.01
CA ARG A 122 0.94 7.62 37.14
C ARG A 122 1.26 8.09 38.56
N ASP A 123 0.56 7.51 39.54
CA ASP A 123 0.85 7.73 40.96
C ASP A 123 2.26 7.21 41.32
N LYS A 124 2.71 6.16 40.61
CA LYS A 124 4.07 5.66 40.69
C LYS A 124 4.96 6.44 39.71
N LEU A 125 6.00 7.06 40.25
CA LEU A 125 7.02 7.77 39.46
C LEU A 125 7.83 6.85 38.53
N CYS A 126 7.99 5.59 38.93
CA CYS A 126 8.84 4.63 38.26
C CYS A 126 8.01 3.58 37.52
N ASP A 127 8.04 3.65 36.19
CA ASP A 127 7.48 2.63 35.32
C ASP A 127 8.59 1.96 34.50
N LEU A 128 9.27 1.03 35.16
CA LEU A 128 10.39 0.28 34.60
C LEU A 128 9.97 -1.18 34.39
N LEU A 129 9.71 -1.54 33.14
CA LEU A 129 9.32 -2.87 32.72
C LEU A 129 10.55 -3.65 32.21
N VAL A 130 10.81 -4.83 32.78
CA VAL A 130 11.92 -5.69 32.38
C VAL A 130 11.40 -7.08 32.03
N ALA A 131 11.75 -7.56 30.84
CA ALA A 131 11.32 -8.87 30.35
C ALA A 131 12.38 -9.43 29.37
N ASN A 132 12.78 -10.69 29.57
CA ASN A 132 13.69 -11.43 28.69
C ASN A 132 14.92 -10.62 28.18
N ASN A 133 15.74 -10.11 29.13
CA ASN A 133 16.92 -9.27 28.85
C ASN A 133 16.64 -7.99 28.05
N HIS A 134 15.40 -7.52 27.98
CA HIS A 134 15.01 -6.23 27.42
C HIS A 134 14.27 -5.42 28.47
N PHE A 135 14.26 -4.11 28.30
CA PHE A 135 13.50 -3.22 29.17
C PHE A 135 12.87 -2.06 28.40
N ALA A 136 11.78 -1.55 28.97
CA ALA A 136 11.13 -0.30 28.62
C ALA A 136 10.94 0.53 29.88
N HIS A 137 11.41 1.77 29.87
CA HIS A 137 11.28 2.73 30.97
C HIS A 137 10.41 3.90 30.49
N PHE A 138 9.25 4.06 31.10
CA PHE A 138 8.31 5.14 30.84
C PHE A 138 8.46 6.19 31.94
N PHE A 139 8.76 7.42 31.56
CA PHE A 139 8.99 8.53 32.48
C PHE A 139 8.03 9.68 32.15
N ALA A 140 7.04 9.88 33.03
CA ALA A 140 6.07 10.96 32.93
C ALA A 140 5.53 11.35 34.32
N PRO A 141 6.34 12.03 35.15
CA PRO A 141 5.89 12.46 36.48
C PRO A 141 4.69 13.40 36.40
N GLN A 142 3.79 13.29 37.37
CA GLN A 142 2.62 14.16 37.55
C GLN A 142 2.80 15.09 38.75
N ASN A 143 1.90 16.08 38.88
CA ASN A 143 1.86 17.03 39.99
C ASN A 143 3.16 17.85 40.18
N LEU A 144 3.88 18.11 39.09
CA LEU A 144 5.00 19.05 39.07
C LEU A 144 4.50 20.46 38.74
N THR A 145 5.19 21.46 39.28
CA THR A 145 4.91 22.87 38.94
C THR A 145 5.38 23.16 37.52
N ASN A 146 4.53 23.80 36.72
CA ASN A 146 4.85 24.19 35.35
C ASN A 146 5.91 25.30 35.35
N LEU A 147 7.07 25.04 34.75
CA LEU A 147 8.16 26.01 34.63
C LEU A 147 7.72 27.22 33.81
N ASN A 148 8.11 28.42 34.22
CA ASN A 148 8.06 29.58 33.35
C ASN A 148 8.94 29.34 32.12
N LYS A 149 8.51 29.85 30.97
CA LYS A 149 9.22 29.66 29.69
C LYS A 149 9.62 30.97 29.03
N ASN A 150 10.74 30.93 28.31
CA ASN A 150 11.17 31.98 27.39
C ASN A 150 10.88 31.50 25.97
N LEU A 151 10.00 32.18 25.26
CA LEU A 151 9.47 31.70 23.98
C LEU A 151 9.69 32.71 22.87
N VAL A 152 10.34 32.29 21.79
CA VAL A 152 10.44 33.12 20.58
C VAL A 152 9.79 32.39 19.42
N PHE A 153 8.87 33.09 18.74
CA PHE A 153 8.31 32.64 17.47
C PHE A 153 9.07 33.30 16.32
N VAL A 154 9.50 32.48 15.35
CA VAL A 154 10.18 32.92 14.13
C VAL A 154 9.26 32.57 12.95
N ILE A 155 8.62 33.56 12.37
CA ILE A 155 7.49 33.38 11.45
C ILE A 155 7.85 33.89 10.06
N ASP A 156 7.70 33.01 9.07
CA ASP A 156 7.84 33.35 7.66
C ASP A 156 6.73 34.29 7.22
N ILE A 157 7.12 35.39 6.59
CA ILE A 157 6.23 36.38 5.99
C ILE A 157 6.55 36.59 4.51
N SER A 158 7.18 35.62 3.86
CA SER A 158 7.41 35.62 2.41
C SER A 158 6.10 35.67 1.63
N THR A 159 6.20 36.04 0.36
CA THR A 159 5.02 36.22 -0.50
C THR A 159 4.23 34.92 -0.70
N SER A 160 4.85 33.74 -0.56
CA SER A 160 4.16 32.44 -0.66
C SER A 160 3.12 32.20 0.44
N MET A 161 3.24 32.89 1.58
CA MET A 161 2.29 32.81 2.70
C MET A 161 0.96 33.51 2.42
N GLU A 162 0.80 34.18 1.28
CA GLU A 162 -0.42 34.90 0.90
C GLU A 162 -1.67 34.00 0.92
N GLY A 163 -2.80 34.60 1.32
CA GLY A 163 -4.09 33.91 1.41
C GLY A 163 -4.31 33.24 2.75
N GLN A 164 -4.65 31.94 2.73
CA GLN A 164 -5.08 31.23 3.94
C GLN A 164 -3.94 30.95 4.91
N LYS A 165 -2.72 30.70 4.43
CA LYS A 165 -1.56 30.39 5.28
C LYS A 165 -1.28 31.49 6.29
N VAL A 166 -1.05 32.73 5.84
CA VAL A 166 -0.84 33.88 6.75
C VAL A 166 -2.05 34.14 7.65
N LYS A 167 -3.27 33.96 7.15
CA LYS A 167 -4.49 34.15 7.94
C LYS A 167 -4.56 33.16 9.11
N GLN A 168 -4.37 31.87 8.82
CA GLN A 168 -4.41 30.79 9.81
C GLN A 168 -3.22 30.89 10.79
N THR A 169 -2.04 31.27 10.31
CA THR A 169 -0.89 31.58 11.17
C THR A 169 -1.20 32.72 12.14
N LYS A 170 -1.78 33.83 11.67
CA LYS A 170 -2.17 34.95 12.54
C LYS A 170 -3.23 34.50 13.56
N GLU A 171 -4.26 33.79 13.14
CA GLU A 171 -5.30 33.26 14.04
C GLU A 171 -4.72 32.35 15.13
N ALA A 172 -3.79 31.46 14.78
CA ALA A 172 -3.10 30.60 15.74
C ALA A 172 -2.25 31.41 16.72
N LEU A 173 -1.43 32.34 16.23
CA LEU A 173 -0.59 33.21 17.08
C LEU A 173 -1.42 34.06 18.04
N LEU A 174 -2.55 34.62 17.58
CA LEU A 174 -3.44 35.42 18.43
C LEU A 174 -3.99 34.60 19.60
N LYS A 175 -4.38 33.34 19.36
CA LYS A 175 -4.86 32.45 20.41
C LYS A 175 -3.73 32.03 21.35
N ILE A 176 -2.58 31.62 20.80
CA ILE A 176 -1.40 31.23 21.58
C ILE A 176 -0.96 32.36 22.51
N LEU A 177 -0.90 33.61 22.03
CA LEU A 177 -0.58 34.79 22.84
C LEU A 177 -1.63 35.03 23.94
N GLY A 178 -2.91 34.77 23.65
CA GLY A 178 -4.00 34.89 24.64
C GLY A 178 -3.92 33.87 25.76
N ASP A 179 -3.37 32.68 25.49
CA ASP A 179 -3.25 31.56 26.42
C ASP A 179 -1.89 31.55 27.17
N MET A 180 -1.01 32.54 26.94
CA MET A 180 0.28 32.64 27.66
C MET A 180 0.07 32.98 29.14
N ARG A 181 0.90 32.37 30.01
CA ARG A 181 0.82 32.64 31.45
C ARG A 181 1.62 33.91 31.79
N PRO A 182 1.20 34.70 32.80
CA PRO A 182 1.87 35.95 33.16
C PRO A 182 3.37 35.82 33.54
N GLY A 183 3.80 34.65 33.98
CA GLY A 183 5.21 34.37 34.31
C GLY A 183 6.10 34.04 33.11
N ASP A 184 5.51 33.80 31.93
CA ASP A 184 6.25 33.51 30.71
C ASP A 184 6.80 34.80 30.07
N TYR A 185 7.88 34.66 29.31
CA TYR A 185 8.50 35.75 28.57
C TYR A 185 8.54 35.40 27.08
N PHE A 186 8.34 36.38 26.21
CA PHE A 186 8.31 36.11 24.77
C PHE A 186 8.80 37.28 23.90
N ASP A 187 9.10 36.95 22.64
CA ASP A 187 9.22 37.90 21.54
C ASP A 187 8.76 37.24 20.21
N LEU A 188 8.54 38.07 19.19
CA LEU A 188 8.16 37.64 17.84
C LEU A 188 9.22 38.12 16.85
N VAL A 189 9.65 37.23 15.96
CA VAL A 189 10.55 37.53 14.84
C VAL A 189 9.82 37.16 13.56
N LEU A 190 9.73 38.11 12.65
CA LEU A 190 9.24 37.91 11.30
C LEU A 190 10.43 37.88 10.34
N PHE A 191 10.41 36.98 9.37
CA PHE A 191 11.43 36.94 8.33
C PHE A 191 10.78 36.85 6.95
N GLY A 192 11.19 37.77 6.08
CA GLY A 192 10.90 37.78 4.66
C GLY A 192 12.21 38.06 3.90
N SER A 193 12.25 39.06 3.04
CA SER A 193 13.53 39.60 2.55
C SER A 193 14.37 40.19 3.70
N GLU A 194 13.70 40.92 4.60
CA GLU A 194 14.30 41.51 5.80
C GLU A 194 13.84 40.75 7.06
N VAL A 195 14.63 40.88 8.13
CA VAL A 195 14.32 40.29 9.44
C VAL A 195 13.85 41.37 10.39
N GLN A 196 12.67 41.21 10.98
CA GLN A 196 12.07 42.17 11.90
C GLN A 196 11.67 41.50 13.22
N SER A 197 12.18 41.99 14.35
CA SER A 197 11.70 41.61 15.68
C SER A 197 10.64 42.60 16.19
N TRP A 198 9.65 42.12 16.95
CA TRP A 198 8.64 42.98 17.58
C TRP A 198 9.26 43.87 18.67
N ARG A 199 9.97 43.28 19.64
CA ARG A 199 10.72 44.02 20.66
C ARG A 199 12.23 43.96 20.46
N GLY A 200 12.74 42.84 19.96
CA GLY A 200 14.18 42.55 19.87
C GLY A 200 14.80 42.08 21.18
N SER A 201 13.96 41.75 22.16
CA SER A 201 14.33 41.25 23.49
C SER A 201 13.11 40.61 24.14
N LEU A 202 13.31 39.63 25.01
CA LEU A 202 12.21 39.00 25.76
C LEU A 202 11.49 40.00 26.68
N VAL A 203 10.17 40.01 26.60
CA VAL A 203 9.30 40.79 27.50
C VAL A 203 8.33 39.89 28.24
N PRO A 204 7.91 40.23 29.47
CA PRO A 204 6.96 39.41 30.22
C PRO A 204 5.59 39.40 29.52
N ALA A 205 4.88 38.29 29.62
CA ALA A 205 3.51 38.10 29.13
C ALA A 205 2.45 38.84 29.97
N SER A 206 2.70 40.14 30.24
CA SER A 206 1.72 41.03 30.85
C SER A 206 0.54 41.27 29.91
N ALA A 207 -0.64 41.53 30.47
CA ALA A 207 -1.83 41.81 29.67
C ALA A 207 -1.67 42.99 28.69
N ALA A 208 -0.75 43.94 28.98
CA ALA A 208 -0.42 45.04 28.08
C ALA A 208 0.49 44.59 26.92
N ASN A 209 1.53 43.79 27.22
CA ASN A 209 2.43 43.25 26.20
C ASN A 209 1.73 42.25 25.28
N VAL A 210 0.87 41.38 25.83
CA VAL A 210 0.07 40.44 25.05
C VAL A 210 -0.84 41.18 24.07
N ARG A 211 -1.56 42.23 24.52
CA ARG A 211 -2.39 43.06 23.63
C ARG A 211 -1.57 43.74 22.54
N ALA A 212 -0.44 44.35 22.91
CA ALA A 212 0.45 45.00 21.95
C ALA A 212 1.05 44.01 20.92
N ALA A 213 1.38 42.80 21.34
CA ALA A 213 1.85 41.73 20.45
C ALA A 213 0.73 41.24 19.53
N GLN A 214 -0.50 41.07 20.04
CA GLN A 214 -1.66 40.73 19.22
C GLN A 214 -1.94 41.80 18.16
N ASP A 215 -1.80 43.07 18.50
CA ASP A 215 -1.93 44.16 17.54
C ASP A 215 -0.82 44.12 16.49
N PHE A 216 0.43 43.83 16.88
CA PHE A 216 1.52 43.60 15.94
C PHE A 216 1.22 42.42 14.97
N VAL A 217 0.72 41.30 15.49
CA VAL A 217 0.33 40.12 14.70
C VAL A 217 -0.77 40.44 13.69
N ARG A 218 -1.78 41.23 14.07
CA ARG A 218 -2.86 41.64 13.15
C ARG A 218 -2.32 42.45 11.97
N HIS A 219 -1.37 43.35 12.21
CA HIS A 219 -0.98 44.38 11.25
C HIS A 219 0.28 44.09 10.44
N PHE A 220 1.08 43.06 10.75
CA PHE A 220 2.23 42.77 9.89
C PHE A 220 1.78 42.39 8.47
N HIS A 221 2.61 42.76 7.48
CA HIS A 221 2.38 42.46 6.07
C HIS A 221 3.44 41.47 5.58
N LEU A 222 3.12 40.79 4.47
CA LEU A 222 4.08 39.95 3.79
C LEU A 222 5.19 40.81 3.17
N ALA A 223 6.40 40.27 3.10
CA ALA A 223 7.58 41.00 2.68
C ALA A 223 8.55 40.11 1.89
N GLY A 224 8.38 40.09 0.56
CA GLY A 224 9.41 39.64 -0.37
C GLY A 224 9.76 38.14 -0.28
N ALA A 225 11.07 37.87 -0.19
CA ALA A 225 11.71 36.56 -0.22
C ALA A 225 11.75 35.88 1.17
N THR A 226 12.66 34.91 1.38
CA THR A 226 12.70 34.05 2.58
C THR A 226 14.11 33.99 3.19
N ASN A 227 14.43 34.90 4.11
CA ASN A 227 15.70 34.96 4.86
C ASN A 227 15.64 34.11 6.15
N LEU A 228 15.48 32.80 5.97
CA LEU A 228 15.32 31.84 7.07
C LEU A 228 16.52 31.84 8.03
N ASN A 229 17.74 31.92 7.50
CA ASN A 229 18.96 31.96 8.34
C ASN A 229 18.97 33.19 9.25
N GLY A 230 18.66 34.38 8.70
CA GLY A 230 18.60 35.61 9.48
C GLY A 230 17.51 35.57 10.55
N GLY A 231 16.32 35.09 10.21
CA GLY A 231 15.21 34.94 11.15
C GLY A 231 15.55 34.02 12.33
N LEU A 232 16.09 32.84 12.04
CA LEU A 232 16.51 31.88 13.07
C LEU A 232 17.61 32.46 13.96
N LEU A 233 18.68 33.01 13.38
CA LEU A 233 19.78 33.59 14.15
C LEU A 233 19.31 34.74 15.04
N ARG A 234 18.37 35.57 14.58
CA ARG A 234 17.79 36.64 15.39
C ARG A 234 16.97 36.10 16.57
N GLY A 235 16.15 35.07 16.35
CA GLY A 235 15.40 34.44 17.45
C GLY A 235 16.31 33.76 18.48
N ILE A 236 17.38 33.11 18.01
CA ILE A 236 18.41 32.48 18.85
C ILE A 236 19.18 33.53 19.66
N GLU A 237 19.53 34.66 19.03
CA GLU A 237 20.19 35.78 19.70
C GLU A 237 19.35 36.29 20.88
N ILE A 238 18.05 36.53 20.68
CA ILE A 238 17.12 37.00 21.72
C ILE A 238 17.06 36.02 22.90
N LEU A 239 16.97 34.71 22.65
CA LEU A 239 16.97 33.70 23.71
C LEU A 239 18.33 33.58 24.43
N ASN A 240 19.44 33.71 23.70
CA ASN A 240 20.78 33.67 24.28
C ASN A 240 21.08 34.87 25.17
N GLN A 241 20.57 36.06 24.84
CA GLN A 241 20.67 37.25 25.69
C GLN A 241 19.98 37.01 27.05
N ALA A 242 18.87 36.28 27.08
CA ALA A 242 18.20 35.89 28.33
C ALA A 242 19.12 35.09 29.25
N HIS A 243 19.80 34.07 28.70
CA HIS A 243 20.69 33.20 29.45
C HIS A 243 21.97 33.92 29.93
N GLY A 244 22.47 34.90 29.17
CA GLY A 244 23.73 35.59 29.47
C GLY A 244 23.58 36.86 30.31
N SER A 245 22.50 37.60 30.14
CA SER A 245 22.34 38.96 30.68
C SER A 245 21.30 39.06 31.81
N ILE A 246 20.39 38.09 31.96
CA ILE A 246 19.29 38.14 32.93
C ILE A 246 19.23 36.83 33.73
N PRO A 247 19.94 36.73 34.88
CA PRO A 247 20.02 35.51 35.67
C PRO A 247 18.66 34.91 36.09
N GLU A 248 17.65 35.76 36.30
CA GLU A 248 16.29 35.32 36.64
C GLU A 248 15.65 34.48 35.54
N LEU A 249 15.92 34.80 34.27
CA LEU A 249 15.38 34.10 33.10
C LEU A 249 16.18 32.83 32.75
N SER A 250 17.37 32.65 33.32
CA SER A 250 18.22 31.47 33.08
C SER A 250 17.63 30.18 33.66
N ASN A 251 16.71 30.29 34.62
CA ASN A 251 15.99 29.16 35.21
C ASN A 251 14.70 28.79 34.44
N HIS A 252 14.31 29.61 33.46
CA HIS A 252 13.14 29.32 32.63
C HIS A 252 13.48 28.28 31.55
N ALA A 253 12.46 27.55 31.12
CA ALA A 253 12.57 26.67 29.96
C ALA A 253 12.52 27.51 28.67
N SER A 254 13.65 27.71 28.01
CA SER A 254 13.72 28.41 26.73
C SER A 254 13.21 27.51 25.59
N VAL A 255 12.41 28.03 24.65
CA VAL A 255 11.84 27.32 23.51
C VAL A 255 11.85 28.22 22.28
N LEU A 256 12.33 27.69 21.15
CA LEU A 256 12.30 28.38 19.85
C LEU A 256 11.35 27.64 18.91
N ILE A 257 10.36 28.34 18.35
CA ILE A 257 9.40 27.78 17.38
C ILE A 257 9.53 28.55 16.08
N MET A 258 9.84 27.86 14.98
CA MET A 258 9.93 28.44 13.64
C MET A 258 8.79 27.90 12.77
N LEU A 259 8.17 28.75 11.94
CA LEU A 259 7.17 28.38 10.94
C LEU A 259 7.58 28.91 9.56
N THR A 260 7.59 28.05 8.55
CA THR A 260 7.87 28.41 7.14
C THR A 260 7.05 27.57 6.17
N ASP A 261 6.72 28.13 5.00
CA ASP A 261 6.03 27.42 3.91
C ASP A 261 6.92 27.20 2.67
N GLY A 262 8.20 27.57 2.75
CA GLY A 262 9.12 27.51 1.62
C GLY A 262 10.58 27.28 1.99
N GLU A 263 11.42 27.33 0.97
CA GLU A 263 12.87 27.18 1.08
C GLU A 263 13.57 28.54 1.33
N PRO A 264 14.78 28.55 1.92
CA PRO A 264 15.55 29.79 2.04
C PRO A 264 15.93 30.35 0.66
N THR A 265 15.53 31.59 0.38
CA THR A 265 15.75 32.28 -0.91
C THR A 265 16.53 33.59 -0.78
N GLU A 266 16.74 34.09 0.44
CA GLU A 266 17.43 35.35 0.72
C GLU A 266 18.50 35.16 1.80
N GLY A 267 19.58 35.95 1.74
CA GLY A 267 20.71 35.82 2.66
C GLY A 267 21.51 34.53 2.46
N VAL A 268 21.67 33.72 3.51
CA VAL A 268 22.35 32.41 3.43
C VAL A 268 21.34 31.35 3.03
N THR A 269 21.51 30.77 1.84
CA THR A 269 20.62 29.76 1.27
C THR A 269 21.22 28.34 1.24
N ASP A 270 22.53 28.21 1.47
CA ASP A 270 23.18 26.90 1.62
C ASP A 270 22.70 26.21 2.91
N ARG A 271 21.84 25.20 2.74
CA ARG A 271 21.25 24.40 3.82
C ARG A 271 22.29 23.88 4.81
N SER A 272 23.43 23.39 4.34
CA SER A 272 24.47 22.82 5.20
C SER A 272 25.08 23.89 6.11
N GLN A 273 25.27 25.09 5.58
CA GLN A 273 25.74 26.25 6.32
C GLN A 273 24.68 26.76 7.32
N ILE A 274 23.40 26.75 6.95
CA ILE A 274 22.30 27.13 7.87
C ILE A 274 22.25 26.17 9.07
N LEU A 275 22.28 24.85 8.83
CA LEU A 275 22.33 23.84 9.90
C LEU A 275 23.47 24.12 10.87
N LYS A 276 24.68 24.35 10.33
CA LYS A 276 25.87 24.68 11.11
C LYS A 276 25.71 25.97 11.91
N ASN A 277 25.18 27.04 11.28
CA ASN A 277 24.96 28.34 11.93
C ASN A 277 24.01 28.19 13.12
N VAL A 278 22.86 27.56 12.91
CA VAL A 278 21.82 27.35 13.93
C VAL A 278 22.35 26.51 15.08
N ARG A 279 22.97 25.36 14.78
CA ARG A 279 23.54 24.47 15.79
C ARG A 279 24.58 25.16 16.67
N ASN A 280 25.49 25.91 16.05
CA ASN A 280 26.53 26.65 16.76
C ASN A 280 25.95 27.78 17.62
N ALA A 281 24.92 28.48 17.12
CA ALA A 281 24.30 29.58 17.84
C ALA A 281 23.45 29.10 19.03
N ILE A 282 22.72 27.98 18.91
CA ILE A 282 21.95 27.41 20.01
C ILE A 282 22.89 26.78 21.05
N GLY A 283 23.89 26.02 20.61
CA GLY A 283 24.87 25.38 21.51
C GLY A 283 24.24 24.38 22.48
N GLY A 284 23.14 23.72 22.08
CA GLY A 284 22.42 22.75 22.92
C GLY A 284 21.63 23.33 24.10
N ARG A 285 21.47 24.66 24.18
CA ARG A 285 20.82 25.34 25.31
C ARG A 285 19.31 25.16 25.38
N PHE A 286 18.62 25.05 24.24
CA PHE A 286 17.17 24.92 24.17
C PHE A 286 16.72 24.17 22.90
N PRO A 287 15.50 23.59 22.89
CA PRO A 287 14.92 22.95 21.72
C PRO A 287 14.54 23.96 20.62
N LEU A 288 14.74 23.55 19.36
CA LEU A 288 14.18 24.20 18.17
C LEU A 288 13.09 23.33 17.53
N TYR A 289 11.87 23.85 17.48
CA TYR A 289 10.74 23.23 16.81
C TYR A 289 10.46 23.90 15.46
N ASN A 290 10.59 23.14 14.37
CA ASN A 290 10.32 23.62 13.03
C ASN A 290 8.94 23.18 12.55
N LEU A 291 8.12 24.12 12.13
CA LEU A 291 6.78 23.88 11.58
C LEU A 291 6.84 24.12 10.07
N GLY A 292 6.68 23.05 9.29
CA GLY A 292 6.64 23.13 7.84
C GLY A 292 5.20 23.24 7.36
N PHE A 293 4.81 24.39 6.82
CA PHE A 293 3.46 24.67 6.35
C PHE A 293 3.33 24.26 4.87
N GLY A 294 2.60 23.19 4.62
CA GLY A 294 2.35 22.67 3.28
C GLY A 294 3.39 21.68 2.78
N HIS A 295 3.45 21.55 1.46
CA HIS A 295 4.29 20.58 0.77
C HIS A 295 5.53 21.19 0.10
N ASN A 296 5.61 22.53 0.03
CA ASN A 296 6.69 23.24 -0.68
C ASN A 296 7.93 23.51 0.19
N VAL A 297 8.04 22.83 1.33
CA VAL A 297 9.20 22.89 2.23
C VAL A 297 10.10 21.68 2.02
N ASP A 298 11.42 21.88 2.11
CA ASP A 298 12.36 20.77 2.28
C ASP A 298 12.19 20.17 3.68
N TRP A 299 11.35 19.15 3.77
CA TRP A 299 10.96 18.54 5.03
C TRP A 299 12.17 17.89 5.74
N ASN A 300 13.01 17.18 5.00
CA ASN A 300 14.21 16.55 5.55
C ASN A 300 15.18 17.59 6.13
N PHE A 301 15.35 18.74 5.49
CA PHE A 301 16.14 19.85 6.02
C PHE A 301 15.61 20.34 7.37
N LEU A 302 14.29 20.54 7.51
CA LEU A 302 13.67 20.98 8.76
C LEU A 302 13.78 19.94 9.88
N GLU A 303 13.59 18.66 9.55
CA GLU A 303 13.75 17.54 10.49
C GLU A 303 15.17 17.48 11.05
N VAL A 304 16.18 17.47 10.16
CA VAL A 304 17.60 17.44 10.56
C VAL A 304 17.93 18.63 11.45
N MET A 305 17.48 19.83 11.08
CA MET A 305 17.72 21.04 11.87
C MET A 305 17.13 20.94 13.29
N SER A 306 15.90 20.46 13.42
CA SER A 306 15.29 20.27 14.74
C SER A 306 15.99 19.18 15.55
N MET A 307 16.35 18.06 14.92
CA MET A 307 17.03 16.93 15.59
C MET A 307 18.43 17.32 16.10
N GLU A 308 19.18 18.13 15.36
CA GLU A 308 20.48 18.64 15.81
C GLU A 308 20.37 19.61 17.01
N ASN A 309 19.17 20.14 17.26
CA ASN A 309 18.90 21.18 18.25
C ASN A 309 17.85 20.74 19.27
N ASN A 310 17.84 19.45 19.66
CA ASN A 310 17.00 18.88 20.72
C ASN A 310 15.47 19.06 20.54
N GLY A 311 14.99 19.34 19.34
CA GLY A 311 13.58 19.50 19.02
C GLY A 311 13.08 18.46 18.02
N ARG A 312 11.91 18.73 17.44
CA ARG A 312 11.32 17.95 16.35
C ARG A 312 10.66 18.88 15.33
N ALA A 313 10.59 18.44 14.07
CA ALA A 313 9.75 19.14 13.10
C ALA A 313 8.30 18.63 13.16
N GLN A 314 7.34 19.46 12.78
CA GLN A 314 5.94 19.07 12.59
C GLN A 314 5.41 19.66 11.28
N ARG A 315 4.79 18.82 10.45
CA ARG A 315 4.13 19.27 9.22
C ARG A 315 2.75 19.83 9.55
N ILE A 316 2.42 20.95 8.95
CA ILE A 316 1.13 21.62 9.03
C ILE A 316 0.52 21.53 7.64
N TYR A 317 -0.59 20.82 7.49
CA TYR A 317 -1.23 20.61 6.20
C TYR A 317 -2.07 21.84 5.81
N GLU A 318 -2.00 22.24 4.54
CA GLU A 318 -2.78 23.34 3.96
C GLU A 318 -4.26 22.95 3.81
N ASP A 319 -4.97 22.92 4.94
CA ASP A 319 -6.39 22.60 5.02
C ASP A 319 -7.11 23.60 5.94
N HIS A 320 -8.45 23.53 5.98
CA HIS A 320 -9.30 24.41 6.79
C HIS A 320 -8.98 24.37 8.29
N ASP A 321 -8.32 23.31 8.78
CA ASP A 321 -7.98 23.10 10.18
C ASP A 321 -6.53 23.43 10.55
N ALA A 322 -5.75 24.07 9.66
CA ALA A 322 -4.34 24.38 9.93
C ALA A 322 -4.14 25.24 11.19
N THR A 323 -5.08 26.15 11.49
CA THR A 323 -5.10 26.93 12.73
C THR A 323 -5.12 26.00 13.97
N GLN A 324 -5.93 24.94 13.94
CA GLN A 324 -6.05 23.95 15.00
C GLN A 324 -4.82 23.05 15.06
N GLN A 325 -4.23 22.68 13.92
CA GLN A 325 -2.97 21.92 13.87
C GLN A 325 -1.82 22.68 14.57
N LEU A 326 -1.69 23.99 14.30
CA LEU A 326 -0.69 24.86 14.94
C LEU A 326 -0.91 24.96 16.46
N GLN A 327 -2.16 25.16 16.88
CA GLN A 327 -2.53 25.20 18.30
C GLN A 327 -2.24 23.87 19.00
N GLY A 328 -2.67 22.76 18.40
CA GLY A 328 -2.45 21.42 18.94
C GLY A 328 -0.98 21.02 19.00
N PHE A 329 -0.13 21.57 18.12
CA PHE A 329 1.33 21.46 18.28
C PHE A 329 1.82 22.26 19.49
N TYR A 330 1.44 23.54 19.58
CA TYR A 330 1.86 24.40 20.68
C TYR A 330 1.45 23.83 22.05
N ASP A 331 0.23 23.32 22.18
CA ASP A 331 -0.27 22.70 23.41
C ASP A 331 0.61 21.54 23.90
N GLN A 332 1.31 20.84 23.00
CA GLN A 332 2.25 19.76 23.36
C GLN A 332 3.57 20.28 23.93
N VAL A 333 3.93 21.54 23.69
CA VAL A 333 5.20 22.16 24.12
C VAL A 333 4.99 23.39 25.02
N ALA A 334 3.74 23.74 25.33
CA ALA A 334 3.36 24.94 26.06
C ALA A 334 3.74 24.88 27.55
N ASN A 335 3.75 23.69 28.15
CA ASN A 335 3.89 23.48 29.59
C ASN A 335 5.11 22.60 29.92
N PRO A 336 6.34 23.16 29.88
CA PRO A 336 7.53 22.43 30.32
C PRO A 336 7.50 22.21 31.84
N LEU A 337 7.81 20.99 32.28
CA LEU A 337 7.84 20.60 33.70
C LEU A 337 9.27 20.36 34.20
N LEU A 338 10.13 19.79 33.35
CA LEU A 338 11.53 19.50 33.67
C LEU A 338 12.42 19.85 32.48
N VAL A 339 13.66 20.24 32.76
CA VAL A 339 14.72 20.45 31.77
C VAL A 339 15.93 19.56 32.06
N ASP A 340 16.72 19.28 31.03
CA ASP A 340 17.94 18.47 31.10
C ASP A 340 17.70 17.10 31.76
N VAL A 341 16.68 16.37 31.29
CA VAL A 341 16.31 15.05 31.80
C VAL A 341 17.31 14.01 31.30
N GLU A 342 17.98 13.34 32.22
CA GLU A 342 18.94 12.27 31.96
C GLU A 342 18.52 11.01 32.71
N LEU A 343 18.31 9.93 31.97
CA LEU A 343 18.01 8.61 32.50
C LEU A 343 19.30 7.77 32.48
N LEU A 344 19.87 7.54 33.64
CA LEU A 344 21.11 6.83 33.85
C LEU A 344 20.85 5.36 34.13
N TYR A 345 21.59 4.50 33.43
CA TYR A 345 21.58 3.06 33.61
C TYR A 345 23.01 2.59 33.88
N PRO A 346 23.23 1.56 34.72
CA PRO A 346 24.56 1.05 34.98
C PRO A 346 25.24 0.57 33.68
N GLN A 347 26.45 1.07 33.38
CA GLN A 347 27.12 0.78 32.12
C GLN A 347 27.48 -0.70 31.96
N ASP A 348 27.67 -1.44 33.05
CA ASP A 348 27.99 -2.86 33.05
C ASP A 348 26.76 -3.76 32.81
N THR A 349 25.56 -3.19 32.79
CA THR A 349 24.30 -3.94 32.64
C THR A 349 23.59 -3.71 31.31
N VAL A 350 23.95 -2.69 30.53
CA VAL A 350 23.26 -2.36 29.27
C VAL A 350 24.15 -2.59 28.05
N SER A 351 23.69 -3.41 27.11
CA SER A 351 24.38 -3.71 25.84
C SER A 351 23.95 -2.77 24.69
N ALA A 352 22.71 -2.29 24.72
CA ALA A 352 22.17 -1.34 23.76
C ALA A 352 21.09 -0.49 24.41
N LEU A 353 21.01 0.80 24.05
CA LEU A 353 20.12 1.78 24.67
C LEU A 353 19.64 2.80 23.62
N THR A 354 18.39 3.22 23.71
CA THR A 354 17.85 4.35 22.94
C THR A 354 18.29 5.69 23.55
N GLN A 355 17.83 6.81 22.98
CA GLN A 355 18.06 8.14 23.52
C GLN A 355 17.57 8.26 24.98
N HIS A 356 18.51 8.50 25.89
CA HIS A 356 18.27 8.59 27.34
C HIS A 356 18.52 10.00 27.91
N ARG A 357 18.86 10.97 27.04
CA ARG A 357 19.00 12.40 27.37
C ARG A 357 17.96 13.19 26.59
N HIS A 358 17.14 13.93 27.30
CA HIS A 358 16.01 14.70 26.77
C HIS A 358 16.06 16.12 27.30
N LYS A 359 15.99 17.10 26.40
CA LYS A 359 16.24 18.49 26.78
C LYS A 359 15.14 19.08 27.65
N GLN A 360 13.89 18.74 27.37
CA GLN A 360 12.72 19.18 28.12
C GLN A 360 11.69 18.05 28.16
N TYR A 361 10.94 17.99 29.26
CA TYR A 361 9.76 17.16 29.41
C TYR A 361 8.54 18.06 29.61
N TYR A 362 7.48 17.81 28.83
CA TYR A 362 6.27 18.62 28.82
C TYR A 362 5.09 17.89 29.46
N GLU A 363 4.22 18.64 30.09
CA GLU A 363 2.96 18.14 30.63
C GLU A 363 2.14 17.43 29.54
N GLY A 364 1.58 16.27 29.88
CA GLY A 364 0.79 15.47 28.94
C GLY A 364 1.60 14.70 27.88
N SER A 365 2.94 14.85 27.86
CA SER A 365 3.85 14.02 27.07
C SER A 365 4.45 12.88 27.90
N GLU A 366 5.39 12.13 27.33
CA GLU A 366 6.11 11.04 28.00
C GLU A 366 7.50 10.87 27.37
N ILE A 367 8.49 10.54 28.21
CA ILE A 367 9.79 10.07 27.77
C ILE A 367 9.80 8.54 27.85
N MET A 368 10.17 7.88 26.75
CA MET A 368 10.36 6.43 26.70
C MET A 368 11.81 6.10 26.38
N VAL A 369 12.40 5.23 27.19
CA VAL A 369 13.75 4.68 26.95
C VAL A 369 13.67 3.17 26.95
N ALA A 370 14.22 2.54 25.93
CA ALA A 370 14.28 1.09 25.83
C ALA A 370 15.72 0.63 25.64
N GLY A 371 16.00 -0.59 26.08
CA GLY A 371 17.33 -1.16 25.94
C GLY A 371 17.38 -2.66 26.08
N ARG A 372 18.56 -3.20 25.81
CA ARG A 372 18.91 -4.61 25.99
C ARG A 372 19.89 -4.75 27.14
N ILE A 373 19.51 -5.54 28.13
CA ILE A 373 20.30 -5.88 29.32
C ILE A 373 21.32 -6.97 28.96
N ALA A 374 22.52 -6.89 29.52
CA ALA A 374 23.54 -7.93 29.42
C ALA A 374 23.10 -9.20 30.18
N ASP A 375 23.60 -10.36 29.74
CA ASP A 375 23.22 -11.64 30.33
C ASP A 375 23.56 -11.70 31.83
N HIS A 376 22.66 -12.32 32.61
CA HIS A 376 22.77 -12.48 34.07
C HIS A 376 22.81 -11.17 34.89
N LYS A 377 22.43 -10.03 34.31
CA LYS A 377 22.39 -8.71 34.98
C LYS A 377 20.98 -8.14 35.19
N SER A 378 19.94 -8.91 34.89
CA SER A 378 18.53 -8.47 34.96
C SER A 378 18.01 -8.27 36.39
N SER A 379 18.46 -9.08 37.36
CA SER A 379 18.00 -9.04 38.75
C SER A 379 18.46 -7.82 39.56
N SER A 380 19.58 -7.20 39.17
CA SER A 380 20.09 -5.98 39.80
C SER A 380 19.89 -4.74 38.93
N PHE A 381 18.99 -4.81 37.94
CA PHE A 381 18.78 -3.71 37.01
C PHE A 381 18.07 -2.54 37.71
N LYS A 382 18.53 -1.33 37.42
CA LYS A 382 17.99 -0.09 37.98
C LYS A 382 18.16 1.07 37.00
N ALA A 383 17.38 2.11 37.21
CA ALA A 383 17.51 3.38 36.50
C ALA A 383 17.52 4.55 37.50
N ASP A 384 18.44 5.49 37.31
CA ASP A 384 18.51 6.73 38.08
C ASP A 384 18.12 7.89 37.14
N VAL A 385 17.14 8.70 37.50
CA VAL A 385 16.66 9.84 36.69
C VAL A 385 17.10 11.14 37.33
N LEU A 386 17.80 11.97 36.58
CA LEU A 386 18.25 13.31 36.97
C LEU A 386 17.59 14.35 36.06
N ALA A 387 17.09 15.43 36.63
CA ALA A 387 16.58 16.57 35.87
C ALA A 387 16.63 17.86 36.71
N ARG A 388 16.26 18.99 36.11
CA ARG A 388 16.02 20.25 36.84
C ARG A 388 14.58 20.73 36.66
N GLY A 389 13.97 21.13 37.76
CA GLY A 389 12.69 21.84 37.79
C GLY A 389 12.87 23.33 38.14
N GLU A 390 11.87 23.94 38.77
CA GLU A 390 11.86 25.37 39.12
C GLU A 390 12.85 25.65 40.26
N GLY A 391 14.12 25.87 39.92
CA GLY A 391 15.19 26.12 40.89
C GLY A 391 15.54 24.92 41.79
N GLN A 392 15.09 23.71 41.44
CA GLN A 392 15.31 22.48 42.20
C GLN A 392 15.89 21.37 41.32
N GLU A 393 16.77 20.55 41.90
CA GLU A 393 17.20 19.30 41.28
C GLU A 393 16.12 18.23 41.48
N PHE A 394 15.76 17.54 40.42
CA PHE A 394 14.88 16.38 40.44
C PHE A 394 15.74 15.11 40.38
N LYS A 395 15.56 14.20 41.35
CA LYS A 395 16.24 12.91 41.40
C LYS A 395 15.26 11.82 41.77
N ALA A 396 15.24 10.73 41.00
CA ALA A 396 14.45 9.54 41.29
C ALA A 396 15.26 8.28 40.97
N THR A 397 15.08 7.22 41.75
CA THR A 397 15.69 5.91 41.50
C THR A 397 14.58 4.89 41.33
N CYS A 398 14.63 4.17 40.21
CA CYS A 398 13.70 3.13 39.83
C CYS A 398 14.38 1.77 39.92
N LEU A 399 13.83 0.89 40.76
CA LEU A 399 14.28 -0.48 40.95
C LEU A 399 13.29 -1.42 40.26
N VAL A 400 13.81 -2.54 39.74
CA VAL A 400 12.97 -3.60 39.19
C VAL A 400 12.29 -4.37 40.32
N ASP A 401 10.98 -4.52 40.23
CA ASP A 401 10.19 -5.38 41.11
C ASP A 401 10.06 -6.78 40.49
N GLU A 402 10.93 -7.71 40.89
CA GLU A 402 10.96 -9.06 40.33
C GLU A 402 9.67 -9.85 40.55
N GLU A 403 9.00 -9.65 41.70
CA GLU A 403 7.75 -10.34 42.01
C GLU A 403 6.63 -9.83 41.09
N GLU A 404 6.54 -8.52 40.91
CA GLU A 404 5.59 -7.92 39.98
C GLU A 404 5.89 -8.33 38.53
N MET A 405 7.15 -8.42 38.11
CA MET A 405 7.50 -8.90 36.76
C MET A 405 7.03 -10.34 36.52
N LYS A 406 7.25 -11.25 37.50
CA LYS A 406 6.75 -12.64 37.42
C LYS A 406 5.23 -12.68 37.35
N LYS A 407 4.55 -11.84 38.11
CA LYS A 407 3.08 -11.74 38.09
C LYS A 407 2.56 -11.20 36.76
N LEU A 408 3.17 -10.16 36.21
CA LEU A 408 2.83 -9.62 34.88
C LEU A 408 2.99 -10.68 33.78
N LEU A 409 4.05 -11.49 33.86
CA LEU A 409 4.26 -12.60 32.94
C LEU A 409 3.18 -13.68 33.09
N GLN A 410 2.70 -13.97 34.30
CA GLN A 410 1.56 -14.87 34.52
C GLN A 410 0.24 -14.29 34.00
N GLU A 411 0.01 -12.99 34.15
CA GLU A 411 -1.24 -12.32 33.76
C GLU A 411 -1.38 -12.13 32.24
N ARG A 412 -0.27 -11.86 31.53
CA ARG A 412 -0.25 -11.57 30.08
C ARG A 412 0.38 -12.68 29.24
N GLY A 413 1.17 -13.57 29.85
CA GLY A 413 1.91 -14.64 29.16
C GLY A 413 3.16 -14.13 28.43
N HIS A 414 3.80 -15.04 27.67
CA HIS A 414 5.00 -14.77 26.87
C HIS A 414 4.84 -13.67 25.81
N VAL A 415 3.61 -13.23 25.53
CA VAL A 415 3.33 -12.07 24.68
C VAL A 415 3.97 -10.81 25.25
N LEU A 416 4.03 -10.66 26.59
CA LEU A 416 4.68 -9.52 27.24
C LEU A 416 6.16 -9.44 26.89
N GLU A 417 6.89 -10.56 27.00
CA GLU A 417 8.32 -10.64 26.69
C GLU A 417 8.60 -10.25 25.23
N ASN A 418 7.82 -10.82 24.29
CA ASN A 418 7.94 -10.50 22.88
C ASN A 418 7.64 -9.02 22.60
N HIS A 419 6.61 -8.44 23.21
CA HIS A 419 6.25 -7.04 22.97
C HIS A 419 7.29 -6.05 23.52
N VAL A 420 7.91 -6.33 24.68
CA VAL A 420 8.99 -5.48 25.22
C VAL A 420 10.21 -5.50 24.32
N GLU A 421 10.61 -6.66 23.82
CA GLU A 421 11.70 -6.79 22.85
C GLU A 421 11.38 -6.06 21.54
N ARG A 422 10.18 -6.26 20.99
CA ARG A 422 9.77 -5.61 19.74
C ARG A 422 9.61 -4.09 19.89
N LEU A 423 9.20 -3.61 21.06
CA LEU A 423 9.20 -2.18 21.40
C LEU A 423 10.61 -1.61 21.35
N TRP A 424 11.59 -2.28 21.97
CA TRP A 424 13.00 -1.88 21.90
C TRP A 424 13.50 -1.84 20.44
N ALA A 425 13.19 -2.88 19.67
CA ALA A 425 13.58 -2.96 18.27
C ALA A 425 12.97 -1.82 17.44
N TYR A 426 11.67 -1.55 17.61
CA TYR A 426 10.96 -0.46 16.93
C TYR A 426 11.60 0.90 17.23
N LEU A 427 11.77 1.24 18.52
CA LEU A 427 12.36 2.53 18.91
C LEU A 427 13.81 2.65 18.42
N THR A 428 14.61 1.59 18.49
CA THR A 428 15.99 1.58 18.01
C THR A 428 16.07 1.78 16.50
N ILE A 429 15.21 1.12 15.73
CA ILE A 429 15.15 1.30 14.27
C ILE A 429 14.77 2.74 13.92
N GLN A 430 13.73 3.29 14.56
CA GLN A 430 13.31 4.68 14.35
C GLN A 430 14.44 5.67 14.67
N GLU A 431 15.16 5.45 15.78
CA GLU A 431 16.30 6.28 16.16
C GLU A 431 17.47 6.16 15.17
N LEU A 432 17.75 4.98 14.62
CA LEU A 432 18.77 4.79 13.59
C LEU A 432 18.38 5.47 12.27
N LEU A 433 17.10 5.41 11.88
CA LEU A 433 16.56 6.08 10.70
C LEU A 433 16.61 7.60 10.84
N ALA A 434 16.35 8.15 12.02
CA ALA A 434 16.54 9.56 12.32
C ALA A 434 18.04 9.94 12.31
N LYS A 435 18.91 9.15 12.98
CA LYS A 435 20.35 9.41 13.03
C LYS A 435 21.00 9.41 11.65
N ARG A 436 20.61 8.53 10.72
CA ARG A 436 21.22 8.50 9.37
C ARG A 436 20.96 9.76 8.55
N MET A 437 19.94 10.56 8.88
CA MET A 437 19.62 11.78 8.15
C MET A 437 20.65 12.89 8.39
N LYS A 438 21.29 12.89 9.57
CA LYS A 438 22.33 13.88 9.96
C LYS A 438 23.78 13.40 9.77
N LEU A 439 23.98 12.12 9.45
CA LEU A 439 25.32 11.52 9.31
C LEU A 439 25.77 11.50 7.84
N GLU A 440 27.09 11.53 7.63
CA GLU A 440 27.71 11.44 6.32
C GLU A 440 28.71 10.28 6.24
N GLY A 441 29.07 9.88 5.01
CA GLY A 441 30.12 8.89 4.75
C GLY A 441 29.93 7.55 5.47
N LYS A 442 31.00 7.09 6.14
CA LYS A 442 31.08 5.76 6.78
C LYS A 442 30.12 5.60 7.95
N GLU A 443 29.86 6.66 8.70
CA GLU A 443 28.94 6.62 9.85
C GLU A 443 27.50 6.41 9.40
N LYS A 444 27.08 7.10 8.34
CA LYS A 444 25.77 6.89 7.70
C LYS A 444 25.61 5.46 7.19
N ALA A 445 26.62 4.93 6.52
CA ALA A 445 26.60 3.54 6.03
C ALA A 445 26.48 2.53 7.17
N THR A 446 27.19 2.75 8.28
CA THR A 446 27.14 1.89 9.48
C THR A 446 25.76 1.92 10.14
N ALA A 447 25.19 3.12 10.35
CA ALA A 447 23.84 3.27 10.90
C ALA A 447 22.78 2.63 9.99
N THR A 448 22.92 2.79 8.67
CA THR A 448 22.02 2.20 7.67
C THR A 448 22.09 0.67 7.68
N ALA A 449 23.29 0.09 7.71
CA ALA A 449 23.47 -1.35 7.78
C ALA A 449 22.87 -1.94 9.07
N LYS A 450 23.06 -1.26 10.21
CA LYS A 450 22.46 -1.69 11.49
C LYS A 450 20.93 -1.63 11.45
N ALA A 451 20.36 -0.55 10.92
CA ALA A 451 18.90 -0.40 10.78
C ALA A 451 18.32 -1.48 9.86
N LEU A 452 18.98 -1.78 8.74
CA LEU A 452 18.61 -2.86 7.83
C LEU A 452 18.65 -4.23 8.54
N GLN A 453 19.74 -4.54 9.22
CA GLN A 453 19.90 -5.81 9.95
C GLN A 453 18.79 -6.00 10.99
N MET A 454 18.48 -4.96 11.77
CA MET A 454 17.39 -5.02 12.75
C MET A 454 16.02 -5.15 12.09
N SER A 455 15.78 -4.41 11.00
CA SER A 455 14.52 -4.50 10.25
C SER A 455 14.27 -5.93 9.74
N LEU A 456 15.30 -6.59 9.22
CA LEU A 456 15.23 -7.99 8.78
C LEU A 456 15.04 -8.96 9.96
N ALA A 457 15.80 -8.78 11.05
CA ALA A 457 15.72 -9.65 12.23
C ALA A 457 14.33 -9.65 12.88
N TYR A 458 13.69 -8.47 12.94
CA TYR A 458 12.36 -8.29 13.54
C TYR A 458 11.21 -8.28 12.51
N GLN A 459 11.53 -8.49 11.23
CA GLN A 459 10.57 -8.57 10.11
C GLN A 459 9.72 -7.31 9.93
N PHE A 460 10.31 -6.14 10.14
CA PHE A 460 9.65 -4.85 9.89
C PHE A 460 9.82 -4.41 8.44
N VAL A 461 8.73 -3.91 7.84
CA VAL A 461 8.77 -3.13 6.60
C VAL A 461 9.12 -1.69 6.97
N THR A 462 10.30 -1.23 6.55
CA THR A 462 10.86 0.08 6.87
C THR A 462 11.38 0.74 5.59
N PRO A 463 11.88 1.99 5.62
CA PRO A 463 12.48 2.61 4.43
C PRO A 463 13.73 1.87 3.88
N LEU A 464 14.14 0.75 4.48
CA LEU A 464 15.26 -0.09 4.08
C LEU A 464 14.85 -1.52 3.70
N THR A 465 13.58 -1.89 3.88
CA THR A 465 13.10 -3.26 3.69
C THR A 465 11.73 -3.26 3.02
N SER A 466 11.55 -4.17 2.06
CA SER A 466 10.31 -4.39 1.32
C SER A 466 9.75 -5.77 1.64
N MET A 467 8.43 -5.92 1.61
CA MET A 467 7.77 -7.23 1.67
C MET A 467 7.20 -7.58 0.30
N THR A 468 7.61 -8.72 -0.24
CA THR A 468 7.14 -9.23 -1.54
C THR A 468 6.20 -10.42 -1.34
N ILE A 469 5.11 -10.50 -2.11
CA ILE A 469 4.17 -11.62 -2.06
C ILE A 469 4.43 -12.55 -3.25
N ARG A 470 5.13 -13.65 -3.00
CA ARG A 470 5.35 -14.68 -4.03
C ARG A 470 4.05 -15.38 -4.41
N GLY A 471 3.98 -15.80 -5.68
CA GLY A 471 2.82 -16.51 -6.21
C GLY A 471 1.65 -15.61 -6.60
N MET A 472 1.86 -14.30 -6.64
CA MET A 472 0.94 -13.34 -7.25
C MET A 472 1.69 -12.52 -8.28
N THR A 473 1.08 -12.25 -9.43
CA THR A 473 1.67 -11.41 -10.48
C THR A 473 0.64 -10.46 -11.06
N ASP A 474 1.07 -9.24 -11.39
CA ASP A 474 0.27 -8.30 -12.19
C ASP A 474 0.40 -8.60 -13.70
N GLU A 475 -0.18 -7.72 -14.53
CA GLU A 475 -0.15 -7.81 -15.99
C GLU A 475 1.27 -7.79 -16.59
N ASP A 476 2.25 -7.22 -15.85
CA ASP A 476 3.66 -7.13 -16.25
C ASP A 476 4.49 -8.30 -15.70
N GLY A 477 3.88 -9.24 -14.98
CA GLY A 477 4.58 -10.35 -14.31
C GLY A 477 5.31 -9.96 -13.04
N LEU A 478 5.00 -8.80 -12.44
CA LEU A 478 5.64 -8.30 -11.23
C LEU A 478 4.88 -8.77 -9.98
N GLU A 479 5.63 -9.18 -8.96
CA GLU A 479 5.06 -9.54 -7.65
C GLU A 479 4.54 -8.30 -6.91
N PRO A 480 3.50 -8.42 -6.06
CA PRO A 480 3.12 -7.36 -5.15
C PRO A 480 4.27 -7.00 -4.22
N ILE A 481 4.60 -5.72 -4.13
CA ILE A 481 5.60 -5.17 -3.23
C ILE A 481 4.91 -4.22 -2.23
N ILE A 482 5.23 -4.39 -0.96
CA ILE A 482 4.77 -3.54 0.15
C ILE A 482 5.99 -2.85 0.73
N ASP A 483 6.00 -1.53 0.65
CA ASP A 483 7.08 -0.67 1.10
C ASP A 483 6.59 0.35 2.14
N LYS A 484 7.53 0.89 2.92
CA LYS A 484 7.29 2.10 3.70
C LYS A 484 7.49 3.32 2.77
N PRO A 485 6.44 4.05 2.38
CA PRO A 485 6.60 5.20 1.51
C PRO A 485 7.45 6.30 2.18
N PRO A 486 8.22 7.08 1.41
CA PRO A 486 8.88 8.27 1.93
C PRO A 486 7.83 9.32 2.32
N GLU A 487 8.11 10.14 3.34
CA GLU A 487 7.13 11.11 3.87
C GLU A 487 6.67 12.18 2.86
N ASP A 488 7.41 12.39 1.77
CA ASP A 488 7.05 13.31 0.67
C ASP A 488 6.32 12.61 -0.50
N SER A 489 5.96 11.33 -0.39
CA SER A 489 5.16 10.68 -1.42
C SER A 489 3.74 11.24 -1.44
N LEU A 490 3.30 11.74 -2.59
CA LEU A 490 1.91 12.12 -2.82
C LEU A 490 0.97 10.92 -2.58
N PRO A 491 -0.29 11.16 -2.14
CA PRO A 491 -1.28 10.09 -2.04
C PRO A 491 -1.43 9.36 -3.38
N LEU A 492 -1.44 8.01 -3.32
CA LEU A 492 -1.57 7.11 -4.48
C LEU A 492 -2.80 7.39 -5.38
N GLU A 493 -3.79 8.15 -4.90
CA GLU A 493 -4.92 8.62 -5.73
C GLU A 493 -4.49 9.51 -6.91
N MET A 494 -3.26 10.04 -6.92
CA MET A 494 -2.71 10.90 -7.98
C MET A 494 -1.69 10.20 -8.91
N LEU A 495 -1.38 8.92 -8.70
CA LEU A 495 -0.37 8.16 -9.46
C LEU A 495 -0.96 6.88 -10.11
N GLY A 496 -1.42 7.00 -11.35
CA GLY A 496 -1.42 5.90 -12.34
C GLY A 496 -2.36 4.70 -12.14
N HIS A 497 -2.42 3.85 -13.16
CA HIS A 497 -3.36 2.73 -13.34
C HIS A 497 -3.43 1.73 -12.16
N ARG A 498 -4.64 1.24 -11.86
CA ARG A 498 -4.87 0.16 -10.89
C ARG A 498 -4.25 -1.15 -11.41
N LYS A 499 -3.17 -1.61 -10.78
CA LYS A 499 -2.60 -2.94 -11.01
C LYS A 499 -3.45 -4.01 -10.32
N THR A 500 -3.91 -4.99 -11.09
CA THR A 500 -4.69 -6.13 -10.58
C THR A 500 -3.80 -7.36 -10.60
N PHE A 501 -3.69 -8.05 -9.47
CA PHE A 501 -2.87 -9.24 -9.31
C PHE A 501 -3.71 -10.51 -9.46
N MET A 502 -3.08 -11.56 -9.99
CA MET A 502 -3.65 -12.90 -10.11
C MET A 502 -2.85 -13.86 -9.24
N LEU A 503 -3.53 -14.74 -8.49
CA LEU A 503 -2.87 -15.86 -7.79
C LEU A 503 -2.41 -16.90 -8.81
N SER A 504 -1.12 -17.23 -8.80
CA SER A 504 -0.55 -18.33 -9.58
C SER A 504 -1.06 -19.67 -9.03
N ALA A 505 -1.61 -20.52 -9.90
CA ALA A 505 -2.35 -21.74 -9.52
C ALA A 505 -1.47 -22.89 -8.97
N LEU A 506 -0.23 -22.63 -8.58
CA LEU A 506 0.69 -23.61 -8.03
C LEU A 506 1.22 -23.08 -6.68
N HIS A 507 0.62 -23.51 -5.56
CA HIS A 507 1.28 -23.92 -4.29
C HIS A 507 0.27 -24.10 -3.13
N PRO A 508 0.28 -25.23 -2.40
CA PRO A 508 -0.27 -25.36 -1.05
C PRO A 508 0.78 -25.06 0.06
N SER A 509 0.32 -24.98 1.31
CA SER A 509 0.96 -24.58 2.58
C SER A 509 2.40 -25.06 2.87
N PRO A 510 3.18 -24.37 3.75
CA PRO A 510 4.61 -24.59 3.93
C PRO A 510 4.94 -25.69 4.96
N THR A 511 5.39 -26.85 4.49
CA THR A 511 6.33 -27.72 5.23
C THR A 511 7.33 -28.35 4.25
N GLN A 512 8.58 -27.89 4.38
CA GLN A 512 9.85 -28.48 3.95
C GLN A 512 10.16 -28.81 2.46
N SER A 513 11.32 -28.27 2.09
CA SER A 513 12.35 -28.72 1.13
C SER A 513 11.99 -29.00 -0.34
N SER A 514 12.49 -28.08 -1.17
CA SER A 514 13.09 -28.29 -2.50
C SER A 514 12.42 -29.27 -3.45
N SER A 515 11.82 -28.75 -4.52
CA SER A 515 12.31 -28.93 -5.90
C SER A 515 11.39 -28.18 -6.87
N ASN A 516 11.98 -27.72 -7.97
CA ASN A 516 11.38 -27.08 -9.15
C ASN A 516 9.96 -27.58 -9.46
N ILE A 517 9.08 -26.71 -10.01
CA ILE A 517 8.33 -26.98 -11.25
C ILE A 517 7.31 -25.87 -11.68
N GLN A 518 7.49 -25.48 -12.95
CA GLN A 518 6.56 -25.11 -14.06
C GLN A 518 5.68 -23.84 -14.06
N GLN A 519 6.04 -22.94 -14.99
CA GLN A 519 5.19 -21.98 -15.71
C GLN A 519 4.06 -22.68 -16.50
N LEU A 520 2.93 -21.99 -16.72
CA LEU A 520 1.92 -22.39 -17.71
C LEU A 520 2.54 -22.43 -19.14
N PRO A 521 2.07 -23.33 -20.03
CA PRO A 521 2.71 -23.56 -21.32
C PRO A 521 2.59 -22.36 -22.25
N ASN A 522 3.70 -22.02 -22.92
CA ASN A 522 3.85 -20.88 -23.81
C ASN A 522 3.08 -20.99 -25.16
N ARG A 523 2.22 -22.01 -25.38
CA ARG A 523 1.69 -22.41 -26.71
C ARG A 523 0.26 -23.00 -26.62
N VAL A 524 -0.67 -22.59 -27.50
CA VAL A 524 -2.13 -22.87 -27.44
C VAL A 524 -2.67 -23.29 -28.82
N THR A 525 -3.38 -24.43 -28.91
CA THR A 525 -3.97 -24.93 -30.17
C THR A 525 -5.28 -24.20 -30.52
N GLY A 526 -5.49 -23.81 -31.77
CA GLY A 526 -6.68 -23.03 -32.18
C GLY A 526 -6.86 -22.89 -33.69
N VAL A 527 -7.92 -22.19 -34.10
CA VAL A 527 -8.23 -21.86 -35.49
C VAL A 527 -8.59 -20.39 -35.64
N ASP A 528 -7.98 -19.72 -36.63
CA ASP A 528 -8.20 -18.29 -36.89
C ASP A 528 -7.95 -17.95 -38.38
N THR A 529 -8.42 -16.79 -38.84
CA THR A 529 -8.30 -16.30 -40.23
C THR A 529 -8.97 -17.23 -41.27
N ASP A 530 -8.37 -17.41 -42.46
CA ASP A 530 -8.95 -18.17 -43.58
C ASP A 530 -8.64 -19.67 -43.44
N PRO A 531 -9.55 -20.43 -42.83
CA PRO A 531 -9.37 -20.94 -41.47
C PRO A 531 -8.04 -21.68 -41.32
N HIS A 532 -7.04 -21.00 -40.73
CA HIS A 532 -5.76 -21.58 -40.39
C HIS A 532 -5.84 -22.24 -39.02
N PHE A 533 -5.76 -23.56 -39.01
CA PHE A 533 -5.63 -24.36 -37.80
C PHE A 533 -4.17 -24.36 -37.37
N LEU A 534 -3.90 -24.03 -36.11
CA LEU A 534 -2.59 -24.07 -35.48
C LEU A 534 -2.60 -25.15 -34.41
N ILE A 535 -1.88 -26.24 -34.64
CA ILE A 535 -1.79 -27.39 -33.73
C ILE A 535 -0.43 -27.38 -33.03
N HIS A 536 -0.46 -27.17 -31.72
CA HIS A 536 0.73 -27.28 -30.89
C HIS A 536 0.81 -28.67 -30.27
N VAL A 537 1.94 -29.34 -30.51
CA VAL A 537 2.24 -30.64 -29.91
C VAL A 537 3.11 -30.44 -28.68
N PRO A 538 2.67 -30.84 -27.48
CA PRO A 538 3.50 -30.78 -26.29
C PRO A 538 4.83 -31.51 -26.52
N GLN A 539 5.96 -30.94 -26.05
CA GLN A 539 7.33 -31.48 -26.21
C GLN A 539 7.98 -31.32 -27.60
N LYS A 540 7.30 -30.72 -28.59
CA LYS A 540 7.90 -30.38 -29.90
C LYS A 540 8.06 -28.87 -30.05
N GLU A 541 9.20 -28.44 -30.58
CA GLU A 541 9.47 -27.01 -30.82
C GLU A 541 8.75 -26.46 -32.06
N ASP A 542 8.41 -27.32 -33.02
CA ASP A 542 7.69 -26.93 -34.23
C ASP A 542 6.17 -27.01 -34.06
N THR A 543 5.44 -26.11 -34.73
CA THR A 543 3.97 -26.06 -34.76
C THR A 543 3.46 -26.61 -36.09
N LEU A 544 2.34 -27.32 -36.11
CA LEU A 544 1.70 -27.77 -37.35
C LEU A 544 0.57 -26.82 -37.74
N CYS A 545 0.39 -26.61 -39.04
CA CYS A 545 -0.71 -25.79 -39.54
C CYS A 545 -1.36 -26.38 -40.79
N PHE A 546 -2.66 -26.15 -40.97
CA PHE A 546 -3.41 -26.55 -42.17
C PHE A 546 -4.66 -25.68 -42.32
N ASN A 547 -5.24 -25.71 -43.51
CA ASN A 547 -6.50 -25.02 -43.82
C ASN A 547 -7.63 -26.00 -44.09
N ILE A 548 -8.87 -25.51 -44.04
CA ILE A 548 -10.05 -26.21 -44.56
C ILE A 548 -10.77 -25.25 -45.51
N ASP A 549 -10.58 -25.44 -46.80
CA ASP A 549 -11.13 -24.59 -47.84
C ASP A 549 -12.50 -25.15 -48.31
N GLU A 550 -13.59 -24.66 -47.70
CA GLU A 550 -14.98 -25.09 -47.98
C GLU A 550 -15.86 -23.89 -48.35
N GLU A 551 -17.03 -24.14 -48.96
CA GLU A 551 -17.92 -23.06 -49.41
C GLU A 551 -18.56 -22.29 -48.23
N PRO A 552 -18.78 -20.96 -48.35
CA PRO A 552 -19.52 -20.18 -47.36
C PRO A 552 -20.88 -20.80 -47.01
N GLY A 553 -21.17 -20.93 -45.72
CA GLY A 553 -22.38 -21.55 -45.20
C GLY A 553 -22.18 -22.96 -44.66
N VAL A 554 -21.09 -23.64 -45.04
CA VAL A 554 -20.69 -24.95 -44.48
C VAL A 554 -20.43 -24.82 -42.97
N VAL A 555 -20.90 -25.81 -42.19
CA VAL A 555 -20.68 -25.90 -40.75
C VAL A 555 -19.71 -27.04 -40.47
N LEU A 556 -18.62 -26.73 -39.76
CA LEU A 556 -17.55 -27.65 -39.42
C LEU A 556 -17.57 -28.00 -37.94
N SER A 557 -17.36 -29.28 -37.62
CA SER A 557 -17.20 -29.76 -36.25
C SER A 557 -15.76 -29.58 -35.77
N LEU A 558 -15.58 -28.68 -34.79
CA LEU A 558 -14.26 -28.34 -34.24
C LEU A 558 -13.90 -29.26 -33.07
N VAL A 559 -14.84 -29.45 -32.15
CA VAL A 559 -14.68 -30.31 -30.97
C VAL A 559 -15.98 -31.09 -30.77
N GLN A 560 -15.87 -32.39 -30.56
CA GLN A 560 -17.00 -33.25 -30.21
C GLN A 560 -16.56 -34.28 -29.18
N ASP A 561 -17.14 -34.22 -27.99
CA ASP A 561 -16.91 -35.21 -26.94
C ASP A 561 -18.13 -36.15 -26.86
N PRO A 562 -18.01 -37.40 -27.32
CA PRO A 562 -19.11 -38.36 -27.29
C PRO A 562 -19.46 -38.85 -25.89
N ASP A 563 -18.59 -38.68 -24.89
CA ASP A 563 -18.83 -39.15 -23.52
C ASP A 563 -19.69 -38.15 -22.72
N THR A 564 -19.51 -36.84 -22.98
CA THR A 564 -20.30 -35.77 -22.34
C THR A 564 -21.40 -35.20 -23.24
N GLY A 565 -21.31 -35.43 -24.55
CA GLY A 565 -22.17 -34.81 -25.56
C GLY A 565 -21.75 -33.37 -25.90
N PHE A 566 -20.69 -32.84 -25.31
CA PHE A 566 -20.20 -31.49 -25.56
C PHE A 566 -19.76 -31.32 -27.02
N SER A 567 -20.21 -30.28 -27.69
CA SER A 567 -19.85 -29.99 -29.08
C SER A 567 -19.54 -28.51 -29.30
N VAL A 568 -18.59 -28.26 -30.20
CA VAL A 568 -18.28 -26.94 -30.74
C VAL A 568 -18.27 -27.03 -32.26
N ASN A 569 -19.18 -26.29 -32.89
CA ASN A 569 -19.32 -26.24 -34.34
C ASN A 569 -19.14 -24.79 -34.82
N GLY A 570 -18.56 -24.61 -36.02
CA GLY A 570 -18.33 -23.29 -36.60
C GLY A 570 -18.84 -23.20 -38.04
N GLN A 571 -19.58 -22.13 -38.36
CA GLN A 571 -20.08 -21.87 -39.71
C GLN A 571 -19.18 -20.89 -40.45
N LEU A 572 -18.82 -21.25 -41.68
CA LEU A 572 -17.99 -20.43 -42.57
C LEU A 572 -18.80 -19.31 -43.23
N ILE A 573 -18.19 -18.14 -43.39
CA ILE A 573 -18.68 -16.97 -44.13
C ILE A 573 -17.64 -16.57 -45.18
N GLY A 574 -18.10 -16.12 -46.36
CA GLY A 574 -17.22 -15.74 -47.47
C GLY A 574 -16.91 -14.24 -47.51
N ASN A 575 -15.77 -13.87 -48.09
CA ASN A 575 -15.44 -12.48 -48.42
C ASN A 575 -16.23 -12.04 -49.67
N LYS A 576 -16.79 -10.82 -49.70
CA LYS A 576 -17.50 -10.31 -50.91
C LYS A 576 -16.52 -10.20 -52.08
N ALA A 577 -16.65 -11.06 -53.09
CA ALA A 577 -15.79 -11.07 -54.27
C ALA A 577 -15.79 -9.75 -55.05
N ARG A 578 -14.61 -9.36 -55.55
CA ARG A 578 -14.44 -8.23 -56.49
C ARG A 578 -14.21 -8.67 -57.94
N SER A 579 -13.90 -9.95 -58.22
CA SER A 579 -13.58 -10.43 -59.57
C SER A 579 -13.85 -11.94 -59.72
N PRO A 580 -14.35 -12.44 -60.87
CA PRO A 580 -14.50 -13.88 -61.11
C PRO A 580 -13.13 -14.55 -61.29
N GLY A 581 -12.83 -15.59 -60.51
CA GLY A 581 -11.62 -16.43 -60.67
C GLY A 581 -10.52 -16.28 -59.62
N GLN A 582 -10.72 -15.48 -58.57
CA GLN A 582 -9.87 -15.48 -57.37
C GLN A 582 -10.52 -16.34 -56.29
N HIS A 583 -9.75 -17.24 -55.65
CA HIS A 583 -10.21 -18.05 -54.51
C HIS A 583 -10.76 -17.12 -53.42
N GLU A 584 -12.02 -17.33 -53.03
CA GLU A 584 -12.67 -16.59 -51.95
C GLU A 584 -12.16 -17.15 -50.62
N GLY A 585 -11.55 -16.31 -49.78
CA GLY A 585 -11.22 -16.69 -48.42
C GLY A 585 -12.47 -16.78 -47.55
N THR A 586 -12.55 -17.82 -46.72
CA THR A 586 -13.68 -18.13 -45.83
C THR A 586 -13.26 -17.99 -44.37
N TYR A 587 -14.16 -17.52 -43.50
CA TYR A 587 -13.84 -17.26 -42.09
C TYR A 587 -14.94 -17.79 -41.18
N PHE A 588 -14.67 -18.05 -39.90
CA PHE A 588 -15.74 -18.39 -38.96
C PHE A 588 -16.58 -17.16 -38.63
N GLY A 589 -17.84 -17.14 -39.10
CA GLY A 589 -18.78 -16.05 -38.84
C GLY A 589 -19.78 -16.35 -37.73
N ARG A 590 -19.88 -17.62 -37.32
CA ARG A 590 -20.77 -18.07 -36.25
C ARG A 590 -20.18 -19.31 -35.59
N LEU A 591 -20.20 -19.35 -34.27
CA LEU A 591 -19.78 -20.52 -33.46
C LEU A 591 -20.95 -20.93 -32.56
N GLY A 592 -21.25 -22.23 -32.54
CA GLY A 592 -22.18 -22.86 -31.61
C GLY A 592 -21.42 -23.73 -30.62
N ILE A 593 -21.71 -23.56 -29.34
CA ILE A 593 -21.20 -24.41 -28.27
C ILE A 593 -22.41 -25.05 -27.58
N ALA A 594 -22.49 -26.37 -27.59
CA ALA A 594 -23.60 -27.12 -27.03
C ALA A 594 -23.13 -28.06 -25.92
N ASN A 595 -23.95 -28.20 -24.88
CA ASN A 595 -23.86 -29.30 -23.93
C ASN A 595 -25.27 -29.88 -23.68
N PRO A 596 -25.66 -30.95 -24.39
CA PRO A 596 -26.98 -31.57 -24.30
C PRO A 596 -27.34 -32.06 -22.90
N ALA A 597 -26.36 -32.43 -22.07
CA ALA A 597 -26.60 -32.91 -20.71
C ALA A 597 -27.19 -31.81 -19.79
N THR A 598 -27.01 -30.53 -20.15
CA THR A 598 -27.42 -29.37 -19.33
C THR A 598 -28.37 -28.41 -20.04
N ASP A 599 -28.86 -28.79 -21.24
CA ASP A 599 -29.66 -27.94 -22.14
C ASP A 599 -29.01 -26.57 -22.38
N PHE A 600 -27.68 -26.57 -22.48
CA PHE A 600 -26.88 -25.36 -22.68
C PHE A 600 -26.55 -25.22 -24.16
N HIS A 601 -26.97 -24.11 -24.76
CA HIS A 601 -26.60 -23.70 -26.11
C HIS A 601 -26.07 -22.28 -26.08
N LEU A 602 -24.87 -22.05 -26.61
CA LEU A 602 -24.29 -20.73 -26.76
C LEU A 602 -24.00 -20.46 -28.22
N GLU A 603 -24.60 -19.40 -28.75
CA GLU A 603 -24.32 -18.92 -30.10
C GLU A 603 -23.48 -17.65 -30.04
N VAL A 604 -22.39 -17.63 -30.79
CA VAL A 604 -21.46 -16.51 -30.86
C VAL A 604 -21.35 -16.04 -32.30
N THR A 605 -21.64 -14.77 -32.55
CA THR A 605 -21.48 -14.09 -33.84
C THR A 605 -20.67 -12.80 -33.63
N PRO A 606 -20.10 -12.20 -34.69
CA PRO A 606 -19.42 -10.92 -34.58
C PRO A 606 -20.27 -9.77 -34.00
N GLN A 607 -21.59 -9.88 -34.09
CA GLN A 607 -22.53 -8.88 -33.59
C GLN A 607 -22.95 -9.18 -32.15
N ASN A 608 -23.40 -10.42 -31.89
CA ASN A 608 -24.10 -10.80 -30.68
C ASN A 608 -23.59 -12.12 -30.10
N ILE A 609 -23.68 -12.25 -28.78
CA ILE A 609 -23.45 -13.47 -28.01
C ILE A 609 -24.80 -13.85 -27.38
N THR A 610 -25.40 -14.95 -27.82
CA THR A 610 -26.76 -15.35 -27.42
C THR A 610 -26.71 -16.66 -26.63
N LEU A 611 -27.20 -16.63 -25.40
CA LEU A 611 -27.35 -17.81 -24.57
C LEU A 611 -28.75 -18.42 -24.77
N ASN A 612 -28.81 -19.73 -24.98
CA ASN A 612 -30.01 -20.53 -25.25
C ASN A 612 -30.93 -19.88 -26.30
N PRO A 613 -30.47 -19.67 -27.54
CA PRO A 613 -31.21 -18.95 -28.58
C PRO A 613 -32.60 -19.54 -28.85
N GLY A 614 -32.75 -20.87 -28.79
CA GLY A 614 -34.04 -21.56 -28.98
C GLY A 614 -35.10 -21.28 -27.90
N LEU A 615 -34.69 -20.80 -26.71
CA LEU A 615 -35.56 -20.49 -25.57
C LEU A 615 -35.75 -18.97 -25.35
N GLY A 616 -35.25 -18.14 -26.27
CA GLY A 616 -35.29 -16.67 -26.15
C GLY A 616 -34.40 -16.14 -25.01
N GLY A 617 -33.29 -16.81 -24.73
CA GLY A 617 -32.37 -16.42 -23.67
C GLY A 617 -31.62 -15.10 -23.92
N PRO A 618 -30.81 -14.65 -22.94
CA PRO A 618 -30.23 -13.31 -22.95
C PRO A 618 -29.22 -13.12 -24.10
N VAL A 619 -29.30 -11.95 -24.73
CA VAL A 619 -28.40 -11.50 -25.80
C VAL A 619 -27.44 -10.46 -25.24
N PHE A 620 -26.15 -10.68 -25.47
CA PHE A 620 -25.07 -9.78 -25.06
C PHE A 620 -24.35 -9.22 -26.28
N SER A 621 -23.81 -8.02 -26.15
CA SER A 621 -22.91 -7.42 -27.12
C SER A 621 -21.45 -7.63 -26.71
N TRP A 622 -20.53 -7.58 -27.67
CA TRP A 622 -19.08 -7.57 -27.41
C TRP A 622 -18.60 -6.33 -26.61
N GLY A 623 -19.47 -5.34 -26.38
CA GLY A 623 -19.19 -4.17 -25.54
C GLY A 623 -19.49 -4.38 -24.05
N ASP A 624 -20.13 -5.50 -23.72
CA ASP A 624 -20.56 -5.83 -22.36
C ASP A 624 -19.47 -6.57 -21.58
N GLN A 625 -19.60 -6.57 -20.25
CA GLN A 625 -18.78 -7.37 -19.36
C GLN A 625 -19.71 -8.18 -18.47
N ALA A 626 -19.69 -9.50 -18.64
CA ALA A 626 -20.59 -10.40 -17.92
C ALA A 626 -19.90 -11.73 -17.67
N SER A 627 -20.19 -12.36 -16.52
CA SER A 627 -19.83 -13.74 -16.24
C SER A 627 -21.11 -14.47 -15.88
N LEU A 628 -21.45 -15.47 -16.69
CA LEU A 628 -22.67 -16.24 -16.63
C LEU A 628 -22.31 -17.66 -16.25
N ARG A 629 -23.06 -18.24 -15.32
CA ARG A 629 -22.92 -19.66 -14.97
C ARG A 629 -24.26 -20.34 -15.17
N GLN A 630 -24.28 -21.34 -16.04
CA GLN A 630 -25.41 -22.25 -16.19
C GLN A 630 -24.88 -23.67 -15.97
N HIS A 631 -25.32 -24.28 -14.87
CA HIS A 631 -24.81 -25.58 -14.40
C HIS A 631 -23.27 -25.61 -14.30
N GLU A 632 -22.63 -26.51 -15.05
CA GLU A 632 -21.19 -26.77 -15.12
C GLU A 632 -20.48 -25.93 -16.18
N VAL A 633 -21.20 -25.09 -16.93
CA VAL A 633 -20.61 -24.20 -17.94
C VAL A 633 -20.57 -22.77 -17.43
N VAL A 634 -19.38 -22.18 -17.47
CA VAL A 634 -19.12 -20.78 -17.15
C VAL A 634 -18.74 -20.04 -18.42
N VAL A 635 -19.52 -19.02 -18.77
CA VAL A 635 -19.30 -18.15 -19.93
C VAL A 635 -18.91 -16.76 -19.42
N THR A 636 -17.71 -16.31 -19.75
CA THR A 636 -17.19 -14.99 -19.37
C THR A 636 -16.99 -14.13 -20.61
N ILE A 637 -17.78 -13.07 -20.73
CA ILE A 637 -17.70 -12.05 -21.78
C ILE A 637 -16.79 -10.93 -21.26
N ASN A 638 -15.62 -10.77 -21.88
CA ASN A 638 -14.69 -9.71 -21.56
C ASN A 638 -14.83 -8.56 -22.57
N ARG A 639 -15.16 -7.38 -22.04
CA ARG A 639 -15.46 -6.17 -22.83
C ARG A 639 -14.40 -5.90 -23.89
N LYS A 640 -14.84 -5.89 -25.17
CA LYS A 640 -14.04 -5.56 -26.36
C LYS A 640 -12.78 -6.42 -26.57
N ARG A 641 -12.69 -7.60 -25.94
CA ARG A 641 -11.51 -8.46 -26.00
C ARG A 641 -11.83 -9.85 -26.55
N ASN A 642 -12.59 -10.65 -25.79
CA ASN A 642 -12.81 -12.08 -26.06
C ASN A 642 -13.97 -12.61 -25.20
N LEU A 643 -14.36 -13.85 -25.49
CA LEU A 643 -15.33 -14.63 -24.75
C LEU A 643 -14.65 -15.93 -24.31
N VAL A 644 -14.69 -16.26 -23.02
CA VAL A 644 -14.11 -17.50 -22.48
C VAL A 644 -15.22 -18.42 -22.00
N VAL A 645 -15.21 -19.68 -22.44
CA VAL A 645 -16.16 -20.72 -22.07
C VAL A 645 -15.40 -21.84 -21.37
N SER A 646 -15.67 -22.05 -20.08
CA SER A 646 -15.08 -23.12 -19.28
C SER A 646 -16.15 -24.14 -18.89
N VAL A 647 -15.87 -25.42 -19.11
CA VAL A 647 -16.71 -26.54 -18.67
C VAL A 647 -16.04 -27.21 -17.46
N GLU A 648 -16.75 -27.34 -16.33
CA GLU A 648 -16.21 -27.70 -15.00
C GLU A 648 -15.44 -29.04 -15.00
N ASP A 649 -15.98 -30.06 -15.67
CA ASP A 649 -15.34 -31.38 -15.91
C ASP A 649 -14.83 -31.54 -17.34
N GLY A 650 -14.57 -30.43 -18.04
CA GLY A 650 -14.14 -30.40 -19.43
C GLY A 650 -12.98 -29.43 -19.67
N GLY A 651 -13.02 -28.78 -20.83
CA GLY A 651 -11.98 -27.87 -21.31
C GLY A 651 -12.34 -26.41 -21.13
N THR A 652 -11.34 -25.55 -21.31
CA THR A 652 -11.51 -24.10 -21.40
C THR A 652 -11.20 -23.64 -22.80
N PHE A 653 -12.16 -22.92 -23.38
CA PHE A 653 -12.15 -22.44 -24.75
C PHE A 653 -12.28 -20.92 -24.78
N GLU A 654 -11.66 -20.28 -25.75
CA GLU A 654 -11.67 -18.84 -25.94
C GLU A 654 -12.11 -18.51 -27.36
N VAL A 655 -13.08 -17.62 -27.49
CA VAL A 655 -13.55 -17.05 -28.76
C VAL A 655 -13.10 -15.59 -28.83
N VAL A 656 -12.36 -15.25 -29.88
CA VAL A 656 -11.83 -13.90 -30.12
C VAL A 656 -12.59 -13.25 -31.27
N LEU A 657 -12.99 -11.98 -31.11
CA LEU A 657 -13.62 -11.20 -32.17
C LEU A 657 -12.57 -10.38 -32.92
N HIS A 658 -12.47 -10.61 -34.23
CA HIS A 658 -11.65 -9.81 -35.14
C HIS A 658 -12.47 -8.73 -35.83
N ARG A 659 -12.20 -7.46 -35.50
CA ARG A 659 -12.87 -6.30 -36.10
C ARG A 659 -12.05 -5.74 -37.25
N VAL A 660 -12.65 -5.71 -38.42
CA VAL A 660 -11.98 -5.38 -39.66
C VAL A 660 -12.24 -3.92 -40.05
N TRP A 661 -11.17 -3.15 -40.30
CA TRP A 661 -11.27 -1.71 -40.57
C TRP A 661 -11.81 -1.43 -42.00
N LYS A 662 -12.48 -0.29 -42.19
CA LYS A 662 -12.96 0.19 -43.51
C LYS A 662 -11.77 0.55 -44.42
N GLY A 663 -11.13 -0.46 -45.02
CA GLY A 663 -9.99 -0.30 -45.93
C GLY A 663 -9.14 -1.56 -46.15
N SER A 664 -9.36 -2.64 -45.41
CA SER A 664 -8.64 -3.93 -45.59
C SER A 664 -9.23 -4.80 -46.71
N ALA A 665 -8.45 -5.78 -47.17
CA ALA A 665 -8.83 -6.75 -48.19
C ALA A 665 -9.91 -7.76 -47.72
N ILE A 666 -10.08 -7.88 -46.40
CA ILE A 666 -11.14 -8.65 -45.74
C ILE A 666 -12.29 -7.66 -45.45
N HIS A 667 -13.51 -7.97 -45.84
CA HIS A 667 -14.64 -7.02 -45.79
C HIS A 667 -15.68 -7.32 -44.69
N GLN A 668 -15.43 -8.27 -43.79
CA GLN A 668 -16.36 -8.66 -42.74
C GLN A 668 -15.63 -9.07 -41.44
N ASP A 669 -16.21 -8.73 -40.29
CA ASP A 669 -15.74 -9.18 -38.97
C ASP A 669 -15.91 -10.71 -38.86
N PHE A 670 -14.97 -11.38 -38.19
CA PHE A 670 -14.94 -12.83 -38.04
C PHE A 670 -14.47 -13.25 -36.65
N LEU A 671 -14.54 -14.56 -36.36
CA LEU A 671 -14.23 -15.15 -35.06
C LEU A 671 -13.02 -16.08 -35.14
N GLY A 672 -12.17 -16.03 -34.13
CA GLY A 672 -11.15 -17.04 -33.85
C GLY A 672 -11.56 -17.93 -32.67
N PHE A 673 -11.15 -19.19 -32.67
CA PHE A 673 -11.45 -20.15 -31.60
C PHE A 673 -10.17 -20.83 -31.10
N TYR A 674 -9.92 -20.73 -29.81
CA TYR A 674 -8.69 -21.16 -29.14
C TYR A 674 -8.99 -22.12 -27.99
N VAL A 675 -8.14 -23.14 -27.83
CA VAL A 675 -8.27 -24.16 -26.80
C VAL A 675 -7.23 -23.91 -25.73
N LEU A 676 -7.62 -23.19 -24.68
CA LEU A 676 -6.73 -22.81 -23.57
C LEU A 676 -6.38 -24.00 -22.69
N ASP A 677 -7.33 -24.91 -22.52
CA ASP A 677 -7.13 -26.11 -21.73
C ASP A 677 -8.01 -27.27 -22.24
N SER A 678 -7.39 -28.42 -22.52
CA SER A 678 -8.05 -29.64 -22.96
C SER A 678 -7.75 -30.87 -22.10
N HIS A 679 -6.95 -30.75 -21.02
CA HIS A 679 -6.42 -31.94 -20.31
C HIS A 679 -7.49 -32.78 -19.57
N ARG A 680 -8.70 -32.24 -19.40
CA ARG A 680 -9.82 -32.93 -18.74
C ARG A 680 -10.90 -33.41 -19.71
N MET A 681 -10.73 -33.14 -21.01
CA MET A 681 -11.63 -33.66 -22.04
C MET A 681 -11.47 -35.18 -22.17
N SER A 682 -12.54 -35.88 -22.55
CA SER A 682 -12.52 -37.34 -22.62
C SER A 682 -11.49 -37.85 -23.63
N ALA A 683 -10.97 -39.07 -23.39
CA ALA A 683 -10.05 -39.76 -24.32
C ALA A 683 -10.66 -39.96 -25.73
N ARG A 684 -11.99 -39.86 -25.85
CA ARG A 684 -12.74 -40.04 -27.10
C ARG A 684 -13.11 -38.72 -27.78
N THR A 685 -12.66 -37.59 -27.25
CA THR A 685 -12.90 -36.27 -27.85
C THR A 685 -12.31 -36.20 -29.24
N HIS A 686 -13.11 -35.76 -30.20
CA HIS A 686 -12.80 -35.72 -31.62
C HIS A 686 -13.22 -34.37 -32.25
N GLY A 687 -13.33 -34.28 -33.58
CA GLY A 687 -13.43 -33.02 -34.33
C GLY A 687 -12.11 -32.56 -34.96
N LEU A 688 -12.14 -31.46 -35.72
CA LEU A 688 -10.96 -30.91 -36.41
C LEU A 688 -9.86 -30.45 -35.46
N LEU A 689 -10.20 -30.01 -34.25
CA LEU A 689 -9.26 -29.67 -33.18
C LEU A 689 -9.20 -30.75 -32.09
N GLY A 690 -10.36 -31.31 -31.71
CA GLY A 690 -10.44 -32.23 -30.58
C GLY A 690 -9.62 -33.51 -30.73
N GLN A 691 -9.39 -33.98 -31.97
CA GLN A 691 -8.53 -35.15 -32.24
C GLN A 691 -7.06 -34.96 -31.83
N PHE A 692 -6.64 -33.72 -31.56
CA PHE A 692 -5.28 -33.36 -31.16
C PHE A 692 -5.17 -33.02 -29.67
N PHE A 693 -6.23 -33.20 -28.88
CA PHE A 693 -6.22 -32.92 -27.44
C PHE A 693 -5.46 -33.95 -26.62
N HIS A 694 -5.23 -35.13 -27.21
CA HIS A 694 -4.42 -36.19 -26.62
C HIS A 694 -3.05 -36.24 -27.29
N PRO A 695 -1.99 -36.64 -26.55
CA PRO A 695 -0.63 -36.63 -27.10
C PRO A 695 -0.50 -37.49 -28.35
N PHE A 696 0.08 -36.90 -29.41
CA PHE A 696 0.52 -37.59 -30.61
C PHE A 696 1.92 -37.12 -30.98
N ASP A 697 2.62 -37.87 -31.83
CA ASP A 697 3.99 -37.56 -32.23
C ASP A 697 4.11 -37.40 -33.75
N PHE A 698 5.08 -36.60 -34.17
CA PHE A 698 5.49 -36.43 -35.56
C PHE A 698 7.01 -36.21 -35.68
N GLU A 699 7.56 -36.63 -36.81
CA GLU A 699 8.97 -36.42 -37.17
C GLU A 699 9.05 -35.72 -38.52
N VAL A 700 9.94 -34.72 -38.64
CA VAL A 700 10.20 -34.03 -39.89
C VAL A 700 11.63 -34.34 -40.33
N SER A 701 11.77 -34.72 -41.60
CA SER A 701 13.03 -35.16 -42.22
C SER A 701 13.13 -34.65 -43.65
N ASP A 702 14.33 -34.69 -44.22
CA ASP A 702 14.61 -34.31 -45.62
C ASP A 702 14.13 -32.89 -46.03
N PRO A 703 14.63 -31.81 -45.37
CA PRO A 703 14.30 -30.46 -45.79
C PRO A 703 14.99 -30.10 -47.11
N HIS A 704 14.20 -29.75 -48.12
CA HIS A 704 14.68 -29.36 -49.45
C HIS A 704 13.95 -28.10 -49.96
N PRO A 705 14.50 -27.36 -50.94
CA PRO A 705 13.79 -26.24 -51.56
C PRO A 705 12.45 -26.71 -52.17
N GLY A 706 11.38 -25.97 -51.89
CA GLY A 706 10.06 -26.24 -52.44
C GLY A 706 9.85 -25.62 -53.83
N SER A 707 8.62 -25.73 -54.34
CA SER A 707 8.23 -25.13 -55.64
C SER A 707 8.34 -23.59 -55.64
N ASP A 708 8.21 -22.97 -54.47
CA ASP A 708 8.58 -21.58 -54.22
C ASP A 708 9.98 -21.56 -53.58
N PRO A 709 11.00 -20.97 -54.22
CA PRO A 709 12.37 -20.98 -53.71
C PRO A 709 12.54 -20.24 -52.37
N THR A 710 11.52 -19.50 -51.92
CA THR A 710 11.50 -18.84 -50.60
C THR A 710 10.92 -19.72 -49.49
N LYS A 711 10.37 -20.90 -49.82
CA LYS A 711 9.76 -21.83 -48.88
C LYS A 711 10.45 -23.20 -48.92
N THR A 712 10.65 -23.78 -47.74
CA THR A 712 11.29 -25.09 -47.58
C THR A 712 10.24 -26.17 -47.48
N ASP A 713 10.32 -27.19 -48.34
CA ASP A 713 9.52 -28.41 -48.25
C ASP A 713 10.27 -29.46 -47.42
N ALA A 714 9.54 -30.33 -46.73
CA ALA A 714 10.10 -31.42 -45.94
C ALA A 714 9.14 -32.62 -45.91
N THR A 715 9.68 -33.78 -45.54
CA THR A 715 8.92 -35.01 -45.31
C THR A 715 8.55 -35.14 -43.83
N MET A 716 7.26 -35.12 -43.51
CA MET A 716 6.73 -35.35 -42.17
C MET A 716 6.14 -36.76 -42.03
N VAL A 717 6.56 -37.50 -41.00
CA VAL A 717 5.91 -38.74 -40.57
C VAL A 717 5.03 -38.44 -39.37
N VAL A 718 3.70 -38.61 -39.50
CA VAL A 718 2.71 -38.37 -38.44
C VAL A 718 1.65 -39.47 -38.49
N LYS A 719 1.19 -39.99 -37.34
CA LYS A 719 0.17 -41.06 -37.27
C LYS A 719 0.45 -42.25 -38.22
N SER A 720 1.72 -42.68 -38.34
CA SER A 720 2.18 -43.73 -39.26
C SER A 720 1.98 -43.46 -40.76
N ARG A 721 1.84 -42.18 -41.15
CA ARG A 721 1.71 -41.73 -42.54
C ARG A 721 2.84 -40.77 -42.89
N GLN A 722 3.29 -40.78 -44.14
CA GLN A 722 4.33 -39.89 -44.65
C GLN A 722 3.69 -38.81 -45.53
N LEU A 723 3.95 -37.54 -45.21
CA LEU A 723 3.35 -36.36 -45.83
C LEU A 723 4.43 -35.39 -46.27
N THR A 724 4.18 -34.63 -47.34
CA THR A 724 5.02 -33.47 -47.71
C THR A 724 4.44 -32.22 -47.05
N VAL A 725 5.28 -31.49 -46.33
CA VAL A 725 4.91 -30.25 -45.60
C VAL A 725 5.80 -29.09 -46.03
N THR A 726 5.29 -27.87 -45.94
CA THR A 726 6.02 -26.65 -46.32
C THR A 726 6.18 -25.71 -45.12
N ARG A 727 7.38 -25.18 -44.89
CA ARG A 727 7.63 -24.20 -43.81
C ARG A 727 6.97 -22.86 -44.16
N GLY A 728 6.14 -22.33 -43.27
CA GLY A 728 5.45 -21.05 -43.44
C GLY A 728 5.36 -20.22 -42.16
N LEU A 729 5.02 -18.95 -42.31
CA LEU A 729 4.71 -18.03 -41.21
C LEU A 729 3.20 -17.83 -41.14
N GLN A 730 2.64 -17.98 -39.95
CA GLN A 730 1.23 -17.75 -39.65
C GLN A 730 1.06 -16.79 -38.49
N LYS A 731 -0.14 -16.23 -38.34
CA LYS A 731 -0.46 -15.32 -37.23
C LYS A 731 -1.27 -16.04 -36.16
N ASP A 732 -0.76 -16.01 -34.94
CA ASP A 732 -1.46 -16.46 -33.72
C ASP A 732 -1.96 -15.24 -32.94
N TYR A 733 -3.27 -15.11 -32.82
CA TYR A 733 -3.90 -13.96 -32.14
C TYR A 733 -4.26 -14.25 -30.67
N SER A 734 -3.90 -15.42 -30.12
CA SER A 734 -4.16 -15.77 -28.72
C SER A 734 -3.48 -14.81 -27.72
N LYS A 735 -2.28 -14.31 -28.05
CA LYS A 735 -1.49 -13.40 -27.19
C LYS A 735 -1.65 -11.92 -27.51
N ASP A 736 -1.69 -11.57 -28.80
CA ASP A 736 -1.98 -10.21 -29.28
C ASP A 736 -3.17 -10.24 -30.25
N PRO A 737 -4.41 -10.08 -29.74
CA PRO A 737 -5.62 -10.06 -30.55
C PRO A 737 -5.70 -8.93 -31.58
N ARG A 738 -4.84 -7.91 -31.52
CA ARG A 738 -4.88 -6.75 -32.44
C ARG A 738 -3.89 -6.87 -33.58
N HIS A 739 -2.67 -7.36 -33.33
CA HIS A 739 -1.62 -7.41 -34.35
C HIS A 739 -1.29 -8.83 -34.82
N GLY A 740 -1.59 -9.84 -33.99
CA GLY A 740 -1.20 -11.24 -34.17
C GLY A 740 0.31 -11.43 -33.97
N ALA A 741 0.70 -12.49 -33.28
CA ALA A 741 2.09 -12.91 -33.16
C ALA A 741 2.48 -13.80 -34.36
N GLU A 742 3.64 -13.57 -34.96
CA GLU A 742 4.12 -14.45 -36.04
C GLU A 742 4.64 -15.77 -35.47
N VAL A 743 4.12 -16.88 -35.99
CA VAL A 743 4.48 -18.25 -35.62
C VAL A 743 4.92 -19.00 -36.86
N THR A 744 6.13 -19.58 -36.83
CA THR A 744 6.57 -20.50 -37.88
C THR A 744 5.93 -21.87 -37.67
N CYS A 745 5.33 -22.43 -38.73
CA CYS A 745 4.71 -23.74 -38.72
C CYS A 745 5.04 -24.57 -39.96
N TRP A 746 4.85 -25.88 -39.86
CA TRP A 746 4.83 -26.81 -40.99
C TRP A 746 3.41 -26.91 -41.54
N PHE A 747 3.22 -26.42 -42.75
CA PHE A 747 1.93 -26.38 -43.43
C PHE A 747 1.64 -27.71 -44.11
N VAL A 748 0.50 -28.31 -43.78
CA VAL A 748 -0.03 -29.54 -44.39
C VAL A 748 -1.05 -29.16 -45.46
N HIS A 749 -0.74 -29.54 -46.70
CA HIS A 749 -1.57 -29.24 -47.88
C HIS A 749 -2.83 -30.11 -47.95
N ASN A 750 -3.69 -29.83 -48.94
CA ASN A 750 -4.89 -30.62 -49.27
C ASN A 750 -5.87 -30.77 -48.10
N ASN A 751 -6.29 -29.65 -47.50
CA ASN A 751 -7.24 -29.63 -46.39
C ASN A 751 -6.81 -30.48 -45.18
N GLY A 752 -5.51 -30.50 -44.86
CA GLY A 752 -4.95 -31.29 -43.76
C GLY A 752 -4.91 -32.80 -44.01
N ALA A 753 -5.09 -33.25 -45.26
CA ALA A 753 -5.14 -34.67 -45.60
C ALA A 753 -3.91 -35.43 -45.08
N GLY A 754 -4.18 -36.54 -44.39
CA GLY A 754 -3.15 -37.37 -43.78
C GLY A 754 -2.76 -36.96 -42.35
N LEU A 755 -2.93 -35.69 -41.97
CA LEU A 755 -2.78 -35.20 -40.58
C LEU A 755 -4.08 -35.40 -39.80
N ILE A 756 -5.22 -34.99 -40.37
CA ILE A 756 -6.54 -35.24 -39.80
C ILE A 756 -6.96 -36.71 -40.01
N ASP A 757 -7.76 -37.24 -39.10
CA ASP A 757 -8.39 -38.55 -39.26
C ASP A 757 -9.51 -38.45 -40.31
N GLY A 758 -9.56 -39.37 -41.27
CA GLY A 758 -10.52 -39.32 -42.39
C GLY A 758 -10.19 -38.25 -43.45
N VAL A 759 -11.24 -37.63 -43.99
CA VAL A 759 -11.17 -36.48 -44.92
C VAL A 759 -11.94 -35.29 -44.34
N HIS A 760 -11.61 -34.06 -44.76
CA HIS A 760 -12.22 -32.84 -44.21
C HIS A 760 -13.76 -32.81 -44.30
N THR A 761 -14.35 -33.42 -45.34
CA THR A 761 -15.81 -33.52 -45.50
C THR A 761 -16.49 -34.36 -44.42
N ASP A 762 -15.76 -35.23 -43.72
CA ASP A 762 -16.30 -36.05 -42.61
C ASP A 762 -16.65 -35.19 -41.38
N TYR A 763 -16.12 -33.96 -41.32
CA TYR A 763 -16.35 -33.01 -40.24
C TYR A 763 -17.45 -31.99 -40.56
N ILE A 764 -18.12 -32.12 -41.70
CA ILE A 764 -19.25 -31.25 -42.07
C ILE A 764 -20.51 -31.72 -41.36
N VAL A 765 -21.14 -30.81 -40.61
CA VAL A 765 -22.38 -31.06 -39.86
C VAL A 765 -23.54 -30.27 -40.47
N PRO A 766 -24.80 -30.77 -40.37
CA PRO A 766 -25.94 -30.15 -41.02
C PRO A 766 -26.37 -28.81 -40.41
N ASP A 767 -26.06 -28.59 -39.13
CA ASP A 767 -26.39 -27.37 -38.41
C ASP A 767 -25.42 -27.08 -37.26
N ILE A 768 -25.63 -25.97 -36.56
CA ILE A 768 -24.67 -25.39 -35.61
C ILE A 768 -24.78 -25.97 -34.19
N PHE A 769 -25.85 -26.69 -33.82
CA PHE A 769 -26.09 -27.20 -32.46
C PHE A 769 -26.27 -28.72 -32.39
#